data_AF-A0A8J4QD15-F1
#
_entry.id   AF-A0A8J4QD15-F1
#
_cell.length_a   1.000
_cell.length_b   1.000
_cell.length_c   1.000
_cell.angle_alpha   90.00
_cell.angle_beta   90.00
_cell.angle_gamma   90.00
#
_symmetry.space_group_name_H-M   'P 1'
#
loop_
_entity.id
_entity.type
_entity.pdbx_description
1 polymer ?
#
loop_
_entity_poly.entity_id
_entity_poly.type
_entity_poly.pdbx_seq_one_letter_code
_entity_poly.pdbx_strand_id
1 'polypeptide(L)'
;MGFQVEEWVLQEEALGLIENGLHFASFVAGQVNSPSARSGDFCGAWGVLEWGLSDDPRSDHGVLIGYRVGKMNHLYLPLFLASCLFFISLSQTSSNTSSQHHCLPDQSAHLLQLRQEFVERNYSDYYDYYNGSYPKMKSWKANSDCCSWDGVTCDTQHGEVIGLDLSNSWLYGPLKSNSSLFSLRHLRKLNLDSNNFSSSTIPPEFGQLVRLTHLNLSFSFLHGRIPSEISKLSNLVSLDLSLNYFIYSVVGGDYYDYKLLDLRRIDLEALVQNMTYLRELHLGYVNISSSLPQSLANLSSLTSLSLSGCNLLGEFPLNIFLLPRIQSIDLSYNEELVAFLPKFQYRSSLKKLHLRATNISGEFPNSVDSLGSLNVLDLSETNLFEELLNSISNLKSLNYLDLSSTKISGELPSSFSNLKSLNYLDLSSAKISGELPSSFSNLKSLNYLDLSFTQISGELPNSISNLKSLNYLDLHSSNFSGTIPMSIGNLSQLTHLSLSYNNFHGQLPSTLGNLKSLNYLYLDSSNFSGAIPPSIGNLSQLTHLSLSYNNFHGQLPSTFGNLAKLTSLGLDNSLYNREVPSFLGNLTQLEELSLSQNNFDGGFPIWLTNNTKLRWIDFSLNQLKGPVPFEIGTLLNLSYLDLSCNSLTGAIPSVLFTIPSLSTLWLNQNQLIVPLIFQNNSLSPLHSLGLSESKMNESILRSIVNFTKLQALSLSSINLQGKVELNTFFKLKELQELDLSDLVAFIIKILKINPLIFLPLVESEATTTKHGHIGCRVLSRDEILRLERVTIRSVAHGGEEDRVCELSPHPCPPPPNPYNNQTQKIWSFDPNQSVSPPRHFRPKSLDYWKWELVEQPSPPNSSNRFCGL
;
A
#
# COMPACT_ATOMS: atom_id res chain seq x y z
N MET A 1 -63.30 30.68 -7.37
CA MET A 1 -64.58 29.92 -7.47
C MET A 1 -64.58 28.87 -6.37
N GLY A 2 -65.74 28.48 -5.81
CA GLY A 2 -65.84 27.34 -4.88
C GLY A 2 -65.95 27.69 -3.37
N PHE A 3 -67.10 28.24 -2.98
CA PHE A 3 -67.69 28.18 -1.62
C PHE A 3 -68.81 27.11 -1.65
N GLN A 4 -69.38 26.52 -0.58
CA GLN A 4 -69.36 26.54 0.91
C GLN A 4 -70.11 25.23 1.34
N VAL A 5 -70.22 24.71 2.58
CA VAL A 5 -69.54 24.76 3.90
C VAL A 5 -70.08 23.54 4.71
N GLU A 6 -69.65 23.23 5.94
CA GLU A 6 -70.38 23.45 7.21
C GLU A 6 -69.57 22.92 8.41
N GLU A 7 -69.93 23.34 9.64
CA GLU A 7 -69.27 23.01 10.92
C GLU A 7 -70.12 22.06 11.81
N TRP A 8 -69.80 22.01 13.11
CA TRP A 8 -70.60 21.55 14.27
C TRP A 8 -70.40 20.10 14.79
N VAL A 9 -70.39 19.81 16.12
CA VAL A 9 -69.80 20.45 17.35
C VAL A 9 -70.18 19.62 18.61
N LEU A 10 -69.43 19.74 19.72
CA LEU A 10 -69.65 19.14 21.08
C LEU A 10 -69.47 17.60 21.20
N GLN A 11 -69.13 17.00 22.36
CA GLN A 11 -68.90 17.54 23.73
C GLN A 11 -67.80 16.78 24.52
N GLU A 12 -67.25 17.40 25.57
CA GLU A 12 -66.45 16.74 26.63
C GLU A 12 -67.33 16.14 27.75
N GLU A 13 -66.79 15.19 28.53
CA GLU A 13 -66.93 15.06 30.01
C GLU A 13 -66.08 13.84 30.48
N ALA A 14 -65.53 13.72 31.71
CA ALA A 14 -65.00 14.68 32.69
C ALA A 14 -64.27 13.92 33.83
N LEU A 15 -63.59 14.67 34.74
CA LEU A 15 -63.05 14.26 36.07
C LEU A 15 -61.80 13.32 36.10
N GLY A 16 -60.79 13.52 36.94
CA GLY A 16 -60.43 14.70 37.76
C GLY A 16 -59.60 14.42 39.04
N LEU A 17 -58.56 15.24 39.29
CA LEU A 17 -57.80 15.41 40.57
C LEU A 17 -57.01 14.14 41.02
N ILE A 18 -55.99 14.11 41.90
CA ILE A 18 -55.34 14.99 42.92
C ILE A 18 -53.80 14.66 42.85
N GLU A 19 -52.77 15.46 43.19
CA GLU A 19 -52.45 16.91 43.30
C GLU A 19 -50.97 17.03 43.83
N ASN A 20 -50.38 18.23 43.86
CA ASN A 20 -49.14 18.64 44.59
C ASN A 20 -47.74 18.13 44.10
N GLY A 21 -46.72 18.99 43.93
CA GLY A 21 -46.74 20.47 43.88
C GLY A 21 -45.36 21.16 44.02
N LEU A 22 -45.20 22.31 43.34
CA LEU A 22 -44.35 23.48 43.69
C LEU A 22 -42.80 23.34 43.67
N HIS A 23 -41.99 24.31 43.22
CA HIS A 23 -42.20 25.45 42.30
C HIS A 23 -40.84 26.13 41.93
N PHE A 24 -40.61 26.51 40.66
CA PHE A 24 -39.82 27.68 40.16
C PHE A 24 -38.34 27.89 40.64
N ALA A 25 -37.46 28.67 39.98
CA ALA A 25 -37.55 29.53 38.80
C ALA A 25 -36.26 29.44 37.93
N SER A 26 -36.23 30.13 36.79
CA SER A 26 -35.03 30.40 35.98
C SER A 26 -34.61 31.88 36.07
N PHE A 27 -33.35 32.23 35.71
CA PHE A 27 -33.05 33.27 34.71
C PHE A 27 -31.54 33.44 34.35
N VAL A 28 -31.27 33.43 33.05
CA VAL A 28 -30.33 34.26 32.24
C VAL A 28 -29.02 34.85 32.84
N ALA A 29 -27.90 34.41 32.24
CA ALA A 29 -26.65 35.10 31.81
C ALA A 29 -26.03 36.32 32.56
N GLY A 30 -24.69 36.30 32.65
CA GLY A 30 -23.79 37.43 32.91
C GLY A 30 -22.35 37.08 32.53
N GLN A 31 -21.50 38.05 32.12
CA GLN A 31 -20.19 37.78 31.48
C GLN A 31 -19.07 38.70 32.00
N VAL A 32 -17.82 38.18 31.98
CA VAL A 32 -16.51 38.88 32.10
C VAL A 32 -16.21 39.62 33.43
N ASN A 33 -15.21 39.14 34.18
CA ASN A 33 -13.96 39.87 34.48
C ASN A 33 -12.99 39.07 35.39
N SER A 34 -11.70 39.44 35.33
CA SER A 34 -10.62 39.03 36.25
C SER A 34 -9.98 40.29 36.84
N PRO A 35 -9.25 40.28 37.99
CA PRO A 35 -7.85 39.83 37.97
C PRO A 35 -7.22 39.30 39.30
N SER A 36 -6.03 38.70 39.17
CA SER A 36 -4.84 38.73 40.07
C SER A 36 -4.91 38.72 41.63
N ALA A 37 -4.52 37.57 42.21
CA ALA A 37 -3.26 37.32 42.97
C ALA A 37 -2.97 37.74 44.45
N ARG A 38 -2.24 36.82 45.14
CA ARG A 38 -1.15 36.93 46.17
C ARG A 38 -1.40 36.66 47.68
N SER A 39 -0.29 36.25 48.33
CA SER A 39 -0.04 35.85 49.74
C SER A 39 -0.68 34.52 50.21
N GLY A 40 -0.06 33.70 51.07
CA GLY A 40 1.28 33.64 51.68
C GLY A 40 1.34 32.41 52.62
N ASP A 41 2.35 31.52 52.59
CA ASP A 41 3.53 31.42 53.49
C ASP A 41 3.94 29.92 53.60
N PHE A 42 5.05 29.45 54.19
CA PHE A 42 6.49 29.81 54.11
C PHE A 42 7.34 28.61 54.61
N CYS A 43 8.68 28.64 54.42
CA CYS A 43 9.72 27.59 54.74
C CYS A 43 9.93 26.51 53.66
N GLY A 44 11.14 26.00 53.36
CA GLY A 44 12.52 26.27 53.86
C GLY A 44 13.23 24.99 54.36
N ALA A 45 14.49 24.66 54.00
CA ALA A 45 15.44 25.29 53.08
C ALA A 45 16.61 24.36 52.63
N TRP A 46 17.11 24.59 51.40
CA TRP A 46 18.52 24.62 50.93
C TRP A 46 19.51 23.42 51.07
N GLY A 47 20.23 23.14 49.97
CA GLY A 47 21.45 22.31 49.88
C GLY A 47 21.82 22.00 48.41
N VAL A 48 23.08 22.16 47.99
CA VAL A 48 23.53 22.11 46.56
C VAL A 48 24.96 21.56 46.42
N LEU A 49 25.25 20.73 45.40
CA LEU A 49 26.48 20.73 44.55
C LEU A 49 26.47 19.62 43.45
N GLU A 50 27.45 19.65 42.54
CA GLU A 50 27.48 18.95 41.22
C GLU A 50 28.52 17.79 41.12
N TRP A 51 28.90 17.41 39.88
CA TRP A 51 29.92 16.42 39.42
C TRP A 51 29.45 14.93 39.41
N GLY A 52 29.85 14.07 38.45
CA GLY A 52 30.52 14.28 37.16
C GLY A 52 31.33 13.07 36.63
N LEU A 53 31.01 12.55 35.43
CA LEU A 53 31.76 11.60 34.56
C LEU A 53 32.16 10.19 35.09
N SER A 54 31.91 9.13 34.27
CA SER A 54 32.81 7.97 33.97
C SER A 54 32.06 6.86 33.21
N ASP A 55 32.79 6.00 32.49
CA ASP A 55 32.28 4.93 31.60
C ASP A 55 31.94 3.56 32.27
N ASP A 56 31.14 2.79 31.51
CA ASP A 56 30.83 1.34 31.41
C ASP A 56 31.78 0.26 32.04
N PRO A 57 31.42 -1.05 32.24
CA PRO A 57 30.12 -1.76 32.22
C PRO A 57 29.81 -2.67 33.45
N ARG A 58 28.63 -3.35 33.41
CA ARG A 58 28.31 -4.76 33.87
C ARG A 58 27.30 -4.97 35.03
N SER A 59 26.69 -6.16 34.97
CA SER A 59 25.86 -6.89 35.95
C SER A 59 24.50 -6.33 36.37
N ASP A 60 23.45 -6.97 35.83
CA ASP A 60 22.22 -7.44 36.49
C ASP A 60 21.77 -6.79 37.81
N HIS A 61 20.55 -6.23 37.82
CA HIS A 61 19.40 -6.88 38.47
C HIS A 61 18.06 -6.24 38.03
N GLY A 62 16.95 -6.95 38.24
CA GLY A 62 15.68 -6.71 37.56
C GLY A 62 14.87 -5.47 38.00
N VAL A 63 14.13 -4.90 37.05
CA VAL A 63 13.17 -3.80 37.26
C VAL A 63 11.74 -4.31 37.21
N LEU A 64 10.95 -4.04 38.26
CA LEU A 64 9.49 -4.28 38.22
C LEU A 64 8.81 -3.17 37.40
N ILE A 65 8.03 -3.54 36.39
CA ILE A 65 7.09 -2.62 35.73
C ILE A 65 5.77 -2.62 36.51
N GLY A 66 5.56 -1.58 37.32
CA GLY A 66 4.33 -1.40 38.09
C GLY A 66 3.20 -0.79 37.26
N TYR A 67 2.13 -1.55 37.00
CA TYR A 67 0.92 -1.03 36.37
C TYR A 67 0.18 -0.06 37.31
N ARG A 68 -0.10 1.16 36.84
CA ARG A 68 -1.03 2.09 37.50
C ARG A 68 -2.47 1.63 37.32
N VAL A 69 -3.05 1.00 38.34
CA VAL A 69 -4.51 0.79 38.42
C VAL A 69 -5.20 2.12 38.75
N GLY A 70 -6.22 2.49 37.97
CA GLY A 70 -7.02 3.69 38.20
C GLY A 70 -7.90 3.61 39.46
N LYS A 71 -8.24 4.75 40.06
CA LYS A 71 -9.08 4.82 41.26
C LYS A 71 -10.47 4.19 41.02
N MET A 72 -10.83 3.18 41.81
CA MET A 72 -12.22 2.75 41.96
C MET A 72 -12.96 3.63 42.99
N ASN A 73 -14.28 3.76 42.83
CA ASN A 73 -15.12 4.55 43.73
C ASN A 73 -15.35 3.84 45.08
N HIS A 74 -15.32 4.60 46.17
CA HIS A 74 -15.35 4.09 47.55
C HIS A 74 -16.66 3.41 48.01
N LEU A 75 -17.69 3.30 47.17
CA LEU A 75 -19.01 2.81 47.57
C LEU A 75 -19.17 1.28 47.62
N TYR A 76 -18.26 0.52 46.99
CA TYR A 76 -18.38 -0.95 46.86
C TYR A 76 -17.45 -1.75 47.79
N LEU A 77 -16.50 -1.10 48.46
CA LEU A 77 -15.53 -1.75 49.34
C LEU A 77 -16.17 -2.58 50.49
N PRO A 78 -17.27 -2.14 51.15
CA PRO A 78 -17.90 -2.94 52.20
C PRO A 78 -18.54 -4.24 51.68
N LEU A 79 -19.16 -4.19 50.49
CA LEU A 79 -19.78 -5.36 49.84
C LEU A 79 -18.72 -6.38 49.39
N PHE A 80 -17.58 -5.90 48.91
CA PHE A 80 -16.44 -6.74 48.54
C PHE A 80 -15.83 -7.44 49.77
N LEU A 81 -15.60 -6.70 50.87
CA LEU A 81 -15.07 -7.27 52.11
C LEU A 81 -16.05 -8.24 52.78
N ALA A 82 -17.36 -7.97 52.72
CA ALA A 82 -18.39 -8.85 53.26
C ALA A 82 -18.45 -10.20 52.52
N SER A 83 -18.32 -10.22 51.18
CA SER A 83 -18.30 -11.48 50.44
C SER A 83 -17.02 -12.28 50.72
N CYS A 84 -15.85 -11.63 50.77
CA CYS A 84 -14.59 -12.27 51.15
C CYS A 84 -14.67 -12.94 52.54
N LEU A 85 -15.26 -12.27 53.54
CA LEU A 85 -15.42 -12.85 54.88
C LEU A 85 -16.40 -14.04 54.91
N PHE A 86 -17.47 -14.01 54.10
CA PHE A 86 -18.42 -15.12 54.01
C PHE A 86 -17.82 -16.37 53.34
N PHE A 87 -16.91 -16.18 52.36
CA PHE A 87 -16.14 -17.29 51.79
C PHE A 87 -15.11 -17.86 52.77
N ILE A 88 -14.50 -17.02 53.63
CA ILE A 88 -13.56 -17.50 54.67
C ILE A 88 -14.28 -18.34 55.73
N SER A 89 -15.46 -17.93 56.20
CA SER A 89 -16.20 -18.67 57.24
C SER A 89 -16.74 -20.04 56.81
N LEU A 90 -16.89 -20.30 55.50
CA LEU A 90 -17.27 -21.61 54.96
C LEU A 90 -16.07 -22.54 54.69
N SER A 91 -14.84 -22.07 54.83
CA SER A 91 -13.62 -22.87 54.57
C SER A 91 -13.17 -23.76 55.75
N GLN A 92 -13.78 -23.63 56.93
CA GLN A 92 -13.34 -24.30 58.16
C GLN A 92 -14.32 -25.36 58.71
N THR A 93 -14.69 -26.36 57.89
CA THR A 93 -14.86 -27.77 58.33
C THR A 93 -15.11 -28.71 57.15
N SER A 94 -14.08 -29.03 56.37
CA SER A 94 -13.94 -30.38 55.81
C SER A 94 -12.48 -30.68 55.48
N SER A 95 -11.92 -31.70 56.11
CA SER A 95 -10.58 -32.22 55.80
C SER A 95 -10.64 -33.15 54.58
N ASN A 96 -11.14 -32.64 53.45
CA ASN A 96 -10.87 -33.27 52.16
C ASN A 96 -9.53 -32.73 51.68
N THR A 97 -8.52 -33.61 51.63
CA THR A 97 -7.27 -33.33 50.94
C THR A 97 -7.60 -33.05 49.48
N SER A 98 -7.39 -31.81 49.02
CA SER A 98 -7.20 -31.55 47.60
C SER A 98 -5.88 -32.22 47.21
N SER A 99 -5.95 -33.46 46.73
CA SER A 99 -4.86 -34.08 46.01
C SER A 99 -4.59 -33.22 44.79
N GLN A 100 -3.57 -32.35 44.87
CA GLN A 100 -3.07 -31.64 43.72
C GLN A 100 -2.38 -32.68 42.84
N HIS A 101 -3.14 -33.25 41.90
CA HIS A 101 -2.70 -34.39 41.11
C HIS A 101 -1.52 -33.99 40.23
N HIS A 102 -0.33 -34.38 40.67
CA HIS A 102 0.91 -34.18 39.93
C HIS A 102 0.84 -34.82 38.55
N CYS A 103 1.58 -34.23 37.61
CA CYS A 103 1.75 -34.76 36.27
C CYS A 103 2.11 -36.25 36.28
N LEU A 104 1.38 -37.03 35.47
CA LEU A 104 1.64 -38.47 35.31
C LEU A 104 3.09 -38.69 34.82
N PRO A 105 3.89 -39.56 35.48
CA PRO A 105 5.33 -39.65 35.21
C PRO A 105 5.68 -39.97 33.75
N ASP A 106 4.90 -40.82 33.08
CA ASP A 106 5.05 -41.12 31.66
C ASP A 106 4.79 -39.89 30.78
N GLN A 107 3.81 -39.04 31.11
CA GLN A 107 3.51 -37.83 30.36
C GLN A 107 4.60 -36.77 30.57
N SER A 108 5.16 -36.66 31.77
CA SER A 108 6.36 -35.85 32.02
C SER A 108 7.56 -36.32 31.21
N ALA A 109 7.75 -37.64 31.07
CA ALA A 109 8.83 -38.22 30.27
C ALA A 109 8.63 -37.98 28.77
N HIS A 110 7.41 -38.12 28.24
CA HIS A 110 7.07 -37.78 26.86
C HIS A 110 7.32 -36.30 26.55
N LEU A 111 6.98 -35.37 27.45
CA LEU A 111 7.29 -33.95 27.27
C LEU A 111 8.80 -33.67 27.29
N LEU A 112 9.57 -34.32 28.17
CA LEU A 112 11.04 -34.19 28.20
C LEU A 112 11.71 -34.80 26.95
N GLN A 113 11.11 -35.84 26.36
CA GLN A 113 11.52 -36.37 25.07
C GLN A 113 11.19 -35.37 23.95
N LEU A 114 9.99 -34.80 23.93
CA LEU A 114 9.55 -33.81 22.93
C LEU A 114 10.48 -32.61 22.87
N ARG A 115 10.97 -32.15 24.03
CA ARG A 115 11.98 -31.10 24.13
C ARG A 115 13.30 -31.43 23.43
N GLN A 116 13.66 -32.71 23.30
CA GLN A 116 14.88 -33.16 22.62
C GLN A 116 14.68 -33.32 21.09
N GLU A 117 13.46 -33.19 20.59
CA GLU A 117 13.15 -33.36 19.16
C GLU A 117 13.39 -32.08 18.34
N PHE A 118 13.39 -30.90 18.98
CA PHE A 118 13.54 -29.58 18.38
C PHE A 118 14.84 -28.88 18.80
N VAL A 119 15.26 -27.89 18.00
CA VAL A 119 16.35 -26.97 18.32
C VAL A 119 15.76 -25.59 18.63
N GLU A 120 16.09 -25.03 19.78
CA GLU A 120 15.77 -23.64 20.11
C GLU A 120 16.77 -22.72 19.37
N ARG A 121 16.33 -21.99 18.33
CA ARG A 121 17.18 -20.99 17.62
C ARG A 121 16.78 -19.58 18.02
N ASN A 122 17.67 -18.86 18.71
CA ASN A 122 17.53 -17.43 18.93
C ASN A 122 17.68 -16.70 17.58
N TYR A 123 16.57 -16.23 17.00
CA TYR A 123 16.53 -15.69 15.64
C TYR A 123 16.72 -14.16 15.67
N SER A 124 17.95 -13.69 15.46
CA SER A 124 18.24 -12.26 15.23
C SER A 124 17.87 -11.80 13.81
N ASP A 125 17.73 -12.75 12.88
CA ASP A 125 17.74 -12.50 11.43
C ASP A 125 16.34 -12.65 10.79
N TYR A 126 15.31 -12.71 11.62
CA TYR A 126 13.91 -12.63 11.21
C TYR A 126 13.23 -11.59 12.08
N TYR A 127 12.36 -10.75 11.51
CA TYR A 127 11.67 -9.72 12.28
C TYR A 127 10.85 -10.38 13.40
N ASP A 128 11.14 -10.08 14.66
CA ASP A 128 10.33 -10.49 15.82
C ASP A 128 9.03 -9.67 15.83
N TYR A 129 8.14 -10.06 14.92
CA TYR A 129 6.85 -9.41 14.64
C TYR A 129 5.91 -9.45 15.85
N TYR A 130 6.20 -10.35 16.80
CA TYR A 130 5.45 -10.58 18.03
C TYR A 130 6.33 -10.28 19.25
N ASN A 131 6.36 -9.01 19.63
CA ASN A 131 7.04 -8.50 20.83
C ASN A 131 6.64 -9.31 22.08
N GLY A 132 7.45 -10.32 22.44
CA GLY A 132 7.14 -11.27 23.51
C GLY A 132 7.44 -12.75 23.19
N SER A 133 8.01 -13.10 22.05
CA SER A 133 8.46 -14.47 21.73
C SER A 133 9.49 -15.01 22.75
N TYR A 134 9.35 -16.26 23.22
CA TYR A 134 10.35 -16.90 24.12
C TYR A 134 10.25 -18.44 24.17
N PRO A 135 11.36 -19.16 24.40
CA PRO A 135 11.40 -20.62 24.30
C PRO A 135 10.90 -21.30 25.58
N LYS A 136 9.58 -21.49 25.67
CA LYS A 136 8.85 -22.08 26.81
C LYS A 136 9.48 -23.38 27.34
N MET A 137 9.97 -24.25 26.45
CA MET A 137 10.59 -25.53 26.84
C MET A 137 11.82 -25.38 27.76
N LYS A 138 12.46 -24.21 27.87
CA LYS A 138 13.59 -24.00 28.79
C LYS A 138 13.24 -24.23 30.26
N SER A 139 12.01 -23.98 30.69
CA SER A 139 11.59 -24.19 32.08
C SER A 139 11.40 -25.66 32.46
N TRP A 140 11.21 -26.54 31.46
CA TRP A 140 10.86 -27.95 31.65
C TRP A 140 12.03 -28.73 32.28
N LYS A 141 11.84 -29.29 33.48
CA LYS A 141 12.90 -29.94 34.29
C LYS A 141 12.39 -31.24 34.90
N ALA A 142 13.15 -32.33 34.72
CA ALA A 142 12.81 -33.68 35.17
C ALA A 142 12.51 -33.83 36.67
N ASN A 143 12.98 -32.90 37.52
CA ASN A 143 12.78 -32.93 38.97
C ASN A 143 11.64 -31.98 39.42
N SER A 144 10.72 -31.62 38.53
CA SER A 144 9.58 -30.73 38.82
C SER A 144 8.32 -31.20 38.12
N ASP A 145 7.16 -30.88 38.69
CA ASP A 145 5.84 -31.27 38.19
C ASP A 145 5.57 -30.65 36.81
N CYS A 146 5.27 -31.47 35.79
CA CYS A 146 5.02 -30.95 34.44
C CYS A 146 3.77 -30.06 34.37
N CYS A 147 2.83 -30.19 35.31
CA CYS A 147 1.67 -29.31 35.43
C CYS A 147 2.03 -27.86 35.87
N SER A 148 3.31 -27.58 36.14
CA SER A 148 3.86 -26.25 36.43
C SER A 148 4.80 -25.71 35.33
N TRP A 149 4.96 -26.42 34.22
CA TRP A 149 5.87 -26.03 33.12
C TRP A 149 5.20 -25.05 32.14
N ASP A 150 5.98 -24.12 31.58
CA ASP A 150 5.45 -23.13 30.63
C ASP A 150 4.85 -23.83 29.40
N GLY A 151 3.63 -23.41 29.04
CA GLY A 151 2.87 -23.99 27.92
C GLY A 151 2.14 -25.30 28.25
N VAL A 152 2.36 -25.94 29.40
CA VAL A 152 1.67 -27.19 29.77
C VAL A 152 0.39 -26.90 30.57
N THR A 153 -0.67 -27.67 30.35
CA THR A 153 -1.92 -27.60 31.12
C THR A 153 -2.44 -28.98 31.45
N CYS A 154 -2.72 -29.24 32.72
CA CYS A 154 -3.22 -30.51 33.23
C CYS A 154 -4.71 -30.49 33.61
N ASP A 155 -5.32 -31.68 33.60
CA ASP A 155 -6.65 -31.94 34.15
C ASP A 155 -6.61 -31.89 35.68
N THR A 156 -7.43 -31.02 36.28
CA THR A 156 -7.38 -30.73 37.72
C THR A 156 -7.85 -31.88 38.62
N GLN A 157 -8.44 -32.94 38.05
CA GLN A 157 -8.89 -34.12 38.80
C GLN A 157 -7.92 -35.32 38.68
N HIS A 158 -7.04 -35.35 37.67
CA HIS A 158 -6.28 -36.55 37.32
C HIS A 158 -4.79 -36.32 37.03
N GLY A 159 -4.34 -35.08 36.82
CA GLY A 159 -2.94 -34.79 36.45
C GLY A 159 -2.59 -35.13 34.98
N GLU A 160 -3.59 -35.46 34.16
CA GLU A 160 -3.43 -35.72 32.72
C GLU A 160 -3.11 -34.43 31.97
N VAL A 161 -2.11 -34.43 31.08
CA VAL A 161 -1.82 -33.30 30.17
C VAL A 161 -2.93 -33.17 29.13
N ILE A 162 -3.70 -32.09 29.21
CA ILE A 162 -4.85 -31.77 28.35
C ILE A 162 -4.63 -30.53 27.47
N GLY A 163 -3.58 -29.75 27.72
CA GLY A 163 -3.21 -28.61 26.90
C GLY A 163 -1.70 -28.53 26.73
N LEU A 164 -1.27 -28.19 25.50
CA LEU A 164 0.10 -27.86 25.17
C LEU A 164 0.12 -26.64 24.25
N ASP A 165 0.64 -25.53 24.75
CA ASP A 165 0.79 -24.25 24.03
C ASP A 165 2.27 -23.91 23.90
N LEU A 166 2.82 -24.22 22.72
CA LEU A 166 4.18 -23.94 22.31
C LEU A 166 4.23 -22.82 21.26
N SER A 167 3.21 -21.96 21.21
CA SER A 167 3.21 -20.78 20.33
C SER A 167 4.45 -19.89 20.54
N ASN A 168 4.93 -19.23 19.50
CA ASN A 168 5.99 -18.20 19.56
C ASN A 168 7.24 -18.64 20.35
N SER A 169 7.61 -19.93 20.25
CA SER A 169 8.60 -20.58 21.13
C SER A 169 9.97 -20.85 20.50
N TRP A 170 10.24 -20.24 19.34
CA TRP A 170 11.49 -20.39 18.57
C TRP A 170 11.87 -21.85 18.26
N LEU A 171 10.88 -22.74 18.17
CA LEU A 171 11.09 -24.16 17.86
C LEU A 171 11.48 -24.29 16.38
N TYR A 172 12.67 -24.84 16.13
CA TYR A 172 13.17 -25.12 14.80
C TYR A 172 13.43 -26.62 14.63
N GLY A 173 12.94 -27.20 13.54
CA GLY A 173 13.27 -28.56 13.09
C GLY A 173 12.07 -29.36 12.60
N PRO A 174 12.30 -30.61 12.15
CA PRO A 174 11.24 -31.45 11.62
C PRO A 174 10.34 -31.99 12.74
N LEU A 175 9.06 -31.64 12.67
CA LEU A 175 7.99 -32.36 13.35
C LEU A 175 7.83 -33.73 12.66
N LYS A 176 8.09 -34.83 13.39
CA LYS A 176 8.21 -36.20 12.86
C LYS A 176 6.97 -37.04 13.21
N SER A 177 6.57 -37.97 12.33
CA SER A 177 5.51 -38.95 12.61
C SER A 177 5.73 -39.80 13.87
N ASN A 178 6.98 -40.06 14.27
CA ASN A 178 7.31 -40.78 15.50
C ASN A 178 7.56 -39.86 16.71
N SER A 179 7.06 -38.62 16.67
CA SER A 179 7.20 -37.67 17.78
C SER A 179 6.47 -38.14 19.04
N SER A 180 7.11 -37.94 20.19
CA SER A 180 6.53 -38.17 21.52
C SER A 180 5.29 -37.32 21.81
N LEU A 181 5.05 -36.25 21.04
CA LEU A 181 3.79 -35.49 21.01
C LEU A 181 2.57 -36.40 20.83
N PHE A 182 2.66 -37.41 19.96
CA PHE A 182 1.53 -38.29 19.64
C PHE A 182 1.23 -39.36 20.72
N SER A 183 2.10 -39.49 21.73
CA SER A 183 1.80 -40.25 22.95
C SER A 183 0.83 -39.52 23.88
N LEU A 184 0.73 -38.19 23.80
CA LEU A 184 -0.11 -37.35 24.68
C LEU A 184 -1.59 -37.38 24.26
N ARG A 185 -2.18 -38.59 24.18
CA ARG A 185 -3.53 -38.87 23.68
C ARG A 185 -4.68 -38.23 24.47
N HIS A 186 -4.36 -37.55 25.56
CA HIS A 186 -5.30 -36.86 26.44
C HIS A 186 -5.44 -35.37 26.11
N LEU A 187 -4.60 -34.83 25.22
CA LEU A 187 -4.65 -33.46 24.73
C LEU A 187 -6.04 -33.09 24.18
N ARG A 188 -6.57 -32.00 24.73
CA ARG A 188 -7.79 -31.29 24.32
C ARG A 188 -7.47 -29.98 23.61
N LYS A 189 -6.28 -29.39 23.85
CA LYS A 189 -5.76 -28.23 23.13
C LYS A 189 -4.31 -28.46 22.72
N LEU A 190 -3.97 -28.11 21.48
CA LEU A 190 -2.60 -28.11 20.98
C LEU A 190 -2.39 -26.88 20.12
N ASN A 191 -1.48 -26.01 20.54
CA ASN A 191 -1.06 -24.82 19.80
C ASN A 191 0.45 -24.88 19.55
N LEU A 192 0.87 -24.85 18.29
CA LEU A 192 2.27 -24.80 17.86
C LEU A 192 2.57 -23.55 17.00
N ASP A 193 1.72 -22.51 17.01
CA ASP A 193 1.82 -21.38 16.07
C ASP A 193 3.16 -20.61 16.14
N SER A 194 3.49 -19.90 15.06
CA SER A 194 4.64 -18.97 15.02
C SER A 194 5.97 -19.64 15.41
N ASN A 195 6.19 -20.85 14.88
CA ASN A 195 7.44 -21.61 14.98
C ASN A 195 8.00 -21.92 13.58
N ASN A 196 9.10 -22.68 13.49
CA ASN A 196 9.72 -23.01 12.21
C ASN A 196 9.82 -24.53 11.98
N PHE A 197 8.77 -25.07 11.36
CA PHE A 197 8.70 -26.45 10.89
C PHE A 197 8.87 -26.54 9.36
N SER A 198 9.65 -25.63 8.74
CA SER A 198 9.80 -25.51 7.28
C SER A 198 10.40 -26.74 6.57
N SER A 199 10.84 -27.74 7.32
CA SER A 199 11.31 -29.05 6.85
C SER A 199 10.25 -30.17 6.94
N SER A 200 9.01 -29.84 7.32
CA SER A 200 7.95 -30.82 7.60
C SER A 200 6.65 -30.57 6.83
N THR A 201 6.03 -31.67 6.41
CA THR A 201 4.60 -31.75 6.16
C THR A 201 3.86 -32.00 7.48
N ILE A 202 2.55 -31.71 7.54
CA ILE A 202 1.72 -32.11 8.70
C ILE A 202 1.70 -33.65 8.78
N PRO A 203 2.12 -34.29 9.90
CA PRO A 203 2.08 -35.74 10.03
C PRO A 203 0.65 -36.29 10.16
N PRO A 204 0.31 -37.43 9.54
CA PRO A 204 -1.01 -38.07 9.69
C PRO A 204 -1.34 -38.46 11.15
N GLU A 205 -0.33 -38.60 12.00
CA GLU A 205 -0.47 -38.97 13.41
C GLU A 205 -1.23 -37.95 14.27
N PHE A 206 -1.40 -36.69 13.80
CA PHE A 206 -2.34 -35.75 14.42
C PHE A 206 -3.75 -36.33 14.58
N GLY A 207 -4.20 -37.15 13.62
CA GLY A 207 -5.50 -37.84 13.68
C GLY A 207 -5.63 -38.90 14.79
N GLN A 208 -4.55 -39.22 15.52
CA GLN A 208 -4.61 -40.06 16.73
C GLN A 208 -5.06 -39.29 17.97
N LEU A 209 -4.93 -37.95 17.97
CA LEU A 209 -5.24 -37.09 19.11
C LEU A 209 -6.75 -36.76 19.17
N VAL A 210 -7.60 -37.79 19.10
CA VAL A 210 -9.07 -37.69 18.93
C VAL A 210 -9.82 -36.93 20.04
N ARG A 211 -9.15 -36.58 21.15
CA ARG A 211 -9.67 -35.73 22.22
C ARG A 211 -9.48 -34.23 21.96
N LEU A 212 -8.77 -33.84 20.89
CA LEU A 212 -8.55 -32.43 20.55
C LEU A 212 -9.87 -31.70 20.28
N THR A 213 -9.95 -30.50 20.85
CA THR A 213 -11.01 -29.52 20.68
C THR A 213 -10.48 -28.22 20.05
N HIS A 214 -9.19 -27.94 20.19
CA HIS A 214 -8.52 -26.82 19.53
C HIS A 214 -7.18 -27.33 18.98
N LEU A 215 -6.96 -27.11 17.68
CA LEU A 215 -5.69 -27.40 17.01
C LEU A 215 -5.27 -26.15 16.23
N ASN A 216 -4.16 -25.54 16.63
CA ASN A 216 -3.54 -24.43 15.91
C ASN A 216 -2.12 -24.80 15.47
N LEU A 217 -1.87 -24.70 14.17
CA LEU A 217 -0.59 -24.91 13.49
C LEU A 217 -0.24 -23.74 12.55
N SER A 218 -0.86 -22.57 12.71
CA SER A 218 -0.69 -21.44 11.78
C SER A 218 0.69 -20.78 11.85
N PHE A 219 1.03 -20.04 10.79
CA PHE A 219 2.28 -19.28 10.66
C PHE A 219 3.54 -20.08 11.04
N SER A 220 3.57 -21.37 10.70
CA SER A 220 4.59 -22.34 11.16
C SER A 220 5.46 -22.91 10.04
N PHE A 221 5.33 -22.38 8.83
CA PHE A 221 6.02 -22.77 7.59
C PHE A 221 5.84 -24.24 7.17
N LEU A 222 4.81 -24.92 7.69
CA LEU A 222 4.44 -26.27 7.28
C LEU A 222 4.00 -26.28 5.80
N HIS A 223 4.30 -27.33 5.05
CA HIS A 223 4.00 -27.36 3.61
C HIS A 223 3.47 -28.70 3.11
N GLY A 224 2.99 -28.74 1.87
CA GLY A 224 2.46 -29.94 1.23
C GLY A 224 1.07 -30.34 1.75
N ARG A 225 0.64 -31.55 1.42
CA ARG A 225 -0.77 -31.92 1.57
C ARG A 225 -1.18 -32.19 3.02
N ILE A 226 -2.29 -31.58 3.44
CA ILE A 226 -2.97 -31.82 4.71
C ILE A 226 -3.51 -33.27 4.73
N PRO A 227 -3.19 -34.08 5.75
CA PRO A 227 -3.66 -35.46 5.85
C PRO A 227 -5.19 -35.56 6.02
N SER A 228 -5.79 -36.54 5.35
CA SER A 228 -7.21 -36.94 5.55
C SER A 228 -7.51 -37.30 7.01
N GLU A 229 -6.50 -37.73 7.75
CA GLU A 229 -6.51 -38.07 9.17
C GLU A 229 -7.01 -36.93 10.06
N ILE A 230 -6.83 -35.66 9.67
CA ILE A 230 -7.37 -34.50 10.40
C ILE A 230 -8.90 -34.57 10.48
N SER A 231 -9.59 -35.10 9.46
CA SER A 231 -11.06 -35.28 9.47
C SER A 231 -11.57 -36.26 10.56
N LYS A 232 -10.68 -37.00 11.24
CA LYS A 232 -11.03 -37.90 12.34
C LYS A 232 -11.19 -37.17 13.68
N LEU A 233 -10.78 -35.90 13.76
CA LEU A 233 -10.83 -35.06 14.96
C LEU A 233 -12.22 -34.41 15.14
N SER A 234 -13.28 -35.23 15.23
CA SER A 234 -14.69 -34.78 15.28
C SER A 234 -15.07 -33.94 16.51
N ASN A 235 -14.22 -33.90 17.53
CA ASN A 235 -14.39 -33.06 18.73
C ASN A 235 -13.88 -31.62 18.55
N LEU A 236 -13.31 -31.26 17.37
CA LEU A 236 -12.79 -29.91 17.13
C LEU A 236 -13.87 -28.83 17.17
N VAL A 237 -13.54 -27.77 17.91
CA VAL A 237 -14.25 -26.51 18.09
C VAL A 237 -13.51 -25.39 17.36
N SER A 238 -12.18 -25.47 17.30
CA SER A 238 -11.32 -24.53 16.57
C SER A 238 -10.22 -25.27 15.82
N LEU A 239 -10.05 -24.95 14.53
CA LEU A 239 -8.99 -25.45 13.67
C LEU A 239 -8.37 -24.29 12.89
N ASP A 240 -7.09 -24.02 13.15
CA ASP A 240 -6.29 -23.04 12.41
C ASP A 240 -5.06 -23.71 11.80
N LEU A 241 -4.96 -23.63 10.46
CA LEU A 241 -3.84 -24.09 9.64
C LEU A 241 -3.27 -22.95 8.77
N SER A 242 -3.71 -21.71 9.01
CA SER A 242 -3.49 -20.57 8.11
C SER A 242 -2.04 -20.07 8.07
N LEU A 243 -1.73 -19.20 7.10
CA LEU A 243 -0.44 -18.49 6.95
C LEU A 243 0.79 -19.42 6.87
N ASN A 244 0.58 -20.68 6.49
CA ASN A 244 1.63 -21.66 6.26
C ASN A 244 2.15 -21.57 4.81
N TYR A 245 2.95 -20.54 4.56
CA TYR A 245 3.66 -20.32 3.29
C TYR A 245 5.10 -19.85 3.53
N PHE A 246 6.00 -20.17 2.62
CA PHE A 246 7.36 -19.61 2.60
C PHE A 246 7.79 -19.25 1.18
N ILE A 247 8.49 -18.14 1.04
CA ILE A 247 9.02 -17.62 -0.23
C ILE A 247 10.49 -18.03 -0.34
N TYR A 248 10.84 -18.84 -1.35
CA TYR A 248 12.24 -19.10 -1.68
C TYR A 248 12.68 -18.20 -2.83
N SER A 249 13.56 -17.23 -2.57
CA SER A 249 14.16 -16.41 -3.62
C SER A 249 15.14 -17.24 -4.46
N VAL A 250 14.79 -17.55 -5.70
CA VAL A 250 15.73 -18.18 -6.64
C VAL A 250 16.73 -17.12 -7.09
N VAL A 251 18.01 -17.33 -6.78
CA VAL A 251 19.11 -16.45 -7.21
C VAL A 251 19.30 -16.60 -8.72
N GLY A 252 18.57 -15.80 -9.51
CA GLY A 252 18.62 -15.86 -10.97
C GLY A 252 17.44 -15.22 -11.72
N GLY A 253 16.30 -14.94 -11.07
CA GLY A 253 15.24 -14.12 -11.67
C GLY A 253 13.80 -14.45 -11.24
N ASP A 254 13.02 -13.39 -11.03
CA ASP A 254 11.60 -13.15 -11.35
C ASP A 254 10.50 -14.19 -11.03
N TYR A 255 10.80 -15.32 -10.40
CA TYR A 255 9.79 -16.32 -10.03
C TYR A 255 9.93 -16.80 -8.59
N TYR A 256 8.87 -16.58 -7.80
CA TYR A 256 8.74 -17.06 -6.43
C TYR A 256 8.03 -18.41 -6.42
N ASP A 257 8.73 -19.48 -6.03
CA ASP A 257 8.11 -20.79 -5.80
C ASP A 257 7.51 -20.84 -4.38
N TYR A 258 6.18 -20.91 -4.29
CA TYR A 258 5.44 -20.88 -3.04
C TYR A 258 5.16 -22.30 -2.53
N LYS A 259 5.87 -22.69 -1.47
CA LYS A 259 5.51 -23.89 -0.71
C LYS A 259 4.36 -23.58 0.24
N LEU A 260 3.15 -23.98 -0.17
CA LEU A 260 1.91 -23.87 0.59
C LEU A 260 1.52 -25.22 1.23
N LEU A 261 0.57 -25.18 2.17
CA LEU A 261 -0.26 -26.35 2.47
C LEU A 261 -1.28 -26.59 1.35
N ASP A 262 -1.58 -27.86 1.04
CA ASP A 262 -2.59 -28.27 0.05
C ASP A 262 -3.76 -29.00 0.73
N LEU A 263 -4.99 -28.57 0.46
CA LEU A 263 -6.22 -29.19 0.94
C LEU A 263 -7.16 -29.53 -0.23
N ARG A 264 -7.12 -30.79 -0.67
CA ARG A 264 -8.06 -31.30 -1.66
C ARG A 264 -9.51 -31.12 -1.21
N ARG A 265 -10.39 -30.70 -2.14
CA ARG A 265 -11.85 -30.58 -1.96
C ARG A 265 -12.53 -31.74 -1.21
N ILE A 266 -12.13 -32.98 -1.49
CA ILE A 266 -12.68 -34.18 -0.84
C ILE A 266 -12.23 -34.35 0.61
N ASP A 267 -11.02 -33.90 0.96
CA ASP A 267 -10.50 -33.93 2.33
C ASP A 267 -11.16 -32.80 3.16
N LEU A 268 -11.42 -31.63 2.54
CA LEU A 268 -12.25 -30.56 3.12
C LEU A 268 -13.71 -31.00 3.33
N GLU A 269 -14.32 -31.71 2.38
CA GLU A 269 -15.68 -32.22 2.53
C GLU A 269 -15.79 -33.26 3.67
N ALA A 270 -14.81 -34.16 3.81
CA ALA A 270 -14.75 -35.10 4.94
C ALA A 270 -14.60 -34.37 6.30
N LEU A 271 -13.76 -33.32 6.37
CA LEU A 271 -13.61 -32.46 7.54
C LEU A 271 -14.96 -31.83 7.93
N VAL A 272 -15.64 -31.20 6.98
CA VAL A 272 -16.93 -30.53 7.16
C VAL A 272 -18.04 -31.50 7.59
N GLN A 273 -18.08 -32.71 7.04
CA GLN A 273 -19.06 -33.73 7.41
C GLN A 273 -18.85 -34.27 8.84
N ASN A 274 -17.60 -34.35 9.31
CA ASN A 274 -17.25 -34.95 10.60
C ASN A 274 -17.20 -33.95 11.78
N MET A 275 -16.88 -32.67 11.55
CA MET A 275 -16.64 -31.65 12.60
C MET A 275 -17.86 -30.76 12.86
N THR A 276 -19.01 -31.34 13.21
CA THR A 276 -20.27 -30.59 13.37
C THR A 276 -20.29 -29.61 14.56
N TYR A 277 -19.33 -29.70 15.48
CA TYR A 277 -19.16 -28.79 16.61
C TYR A 277 -18.28 -27.55 16.31
N LEU A 278 -17.68 -27.48 15.12
CA LEU A 278 -16.70 -26.47 14.76
C LEU A 278 -17.28 -25.04 14.81
N ARG A 279 -16.53 -24.13 15.43
CA ARG A 279 -16.85 -22.71 15.62
C ARG A 279 -15.88 -21.79 14.90
N GLU A 280 -14.64 -22.22 14.74
CA GLU A 280 -13.56 -21.48 14.08
C GLU A 280 -12.90 -22.39 13.06
N LEU A 281 -12.89 -21.96 11.80
CA LEU A 281 -12.16 -22.61 10.71
C LEU A 281 -11.32 -21.55 10.00
N HIS A 282 -10.01 -21.62 10.18
CA HIS A 282 -9.04 -20.69 9.60
C HIS A 282 -8.07 -21.46 8.70
N LEU A 283 -8.21 -21.26 7.40
CA LEU A 283 -7.40 -21.91 6.36
C LEU A 283 -6.73 -20.88 5.43
N GLY A 284 -6.63 -19.62 5.84
CA GLY A 284 -6.08 -18.56 4.99
C GLY A 284 -4.67 -18.91 4.46
N TYR A 285 -4.44 -18.73 3.16
CA TYR A 285 -3.23 -19.12 2.41
C TYR A 285 -2.95 -20.65 2.37
N VAL A 286 -3.94 -21.49 2.66
CA VAL A 286 -3.93 -22.93 2.31
C VAL A 286 -4.47 -23.10 0.89
N ASN A 287 -3.70 -23.73 0.01
CA ASN A 287 -4.12 -23.97 -1.37
C ASN A 287 -5.28 -24.98 -1.43
N ILE A 288 -6.45 -24.53 -1.89
CA ILE A 288 -7.63 -25.36 -2.13
C ILE A 288 -7.88 -25.55 -3.65
N SER A 289 -7.51 -24.58 -4.49
CA SER A 289 -7.56 -24.64 -5.97
C SER A 289 -8.87 -25.22 -6.55
N SER A 290 -10.01 -24.99 -5.89
CA SER A 290 -11.27 -25.64 -6.21
C SER A 290 -12.49 -24.96 -5.58
N SER A 291 -13.69 -25.38 -5.98
CA SER A 291 -14.95 -24.87 -5.45
C SER A 291 -15.29 -25.45 -4.08
N LEU A 292 -15.83 -24.61 -3.19
CA LEU A 292 -16.25 -25.05 -1.86
C LEU A 292 -17.39 -26.08 -1.93
N PRO A 293 -17.48 -27.02 -0.99
CA PRO A 293 -18.60 -27.94 -0.90
C PRO A 293 -19.80 -27.25 -0.21
N GLN A 294 -21.00 -27.40 -0.76
CA GLN A 294 -22.23 -26.79 -0.21
C GLN A 294 -22.53 -27.25 1.22
N SER A 295 -22.03 -28.42 1.61
CA SER A 295 -22.08 -28.97 2.97
C SER A 295 -21.40 -28.08 4.02
N LEU A 296 -20.53 -27.14 3.63
CA LEU A 296 -19.91 -26.17 4.55
C LEU A 296 -20.97 -25.28 5.26
N ALA A 297 -22.11 -25.05 4.61
CA ALA A 297 -23.26 -24.36 5.21
C ALA A 297 -24.02 -25.20 6.28
N ASN A 298 -23.64 -26.46 6.52
CA ASN A 298 -24.22 -27.27 7.59
C ASN A 298 -23.60 -27.00 8.97
N LEU A 299 -22.47 -26.28 9.03
CA LEU A 299 -21.76 -25.93 10.27
C LEU A 299 -22.50 -24.82 11.05
N SER A 300 -23.68 -25.14 11.58
CA SER A 300 -24.54 -24.22 12.36
C SER A 300 -23.91 -23.68 13.65
N SER A 301 -22.80 -24.27 14.10
CA SER A 301 -22.00 -23.78 15.22
C SER A 301 -20.98 -22.69 14.84
N LEU A 302 -20.72 -22.47 13.54
CA LEU A 302 -19.63 -21.63 13.06
C LEU A 302 -19.80 -20.15 13.46
N THR A 303 -18.74 -19.59 14.04
CA THR A 303 -18.60 -18.20 14.50
C THR A 303 -17.54 -17.43 13.72
N SER A 304 -16.52 -18.11 13.20
CA SER A 304 -15.50 -17.52 12.33
C SER A 304 -15.14 -18.45 11.18
N LEU A 305 -15.05 -17.90 9.98
CA LEU A 305 -14.51 -18.53 8.79
C LEU A 305 -13.48 -17.60 8.14
N SER A 306 -12.25 -18.07 7.93
CA SER A 306 -11.27 -17.40 7.04
C SER A 306 -10.76 -18.40 6.01
N LEU A 307 -10.93 -18.03 4.74
CA LEU A 307 -10.50 -18.76 3.55
C LEU A 307 -9.78 -17.79 2.57
N SER A 308 -9.12 -16.75 3.11
CA SER A 308 -8.41 -15.77 2.30
C SER A 308 -7.20 -16.39 1.58
N GLY A 309 -6.91 -16.01 0.33
CA GLY A 309 -5.71 -16.49 -0.38
C GLY A 309 -5.71 -17.99 -0.69
N CYS A 310 -6.88 -18.64 -0.76
CA CYS A 310 -7.01 -20.09 -0.86
C CYS A 310 -7.09 -20.63 -2.30
N ASN A 311 -7.00 -19.76 -3.32
CA ASN A 311 -7.23 -20.09 -4.73
C ASN A 311 -8.62 -20.73 -4.96
N LEU A 312 -9.66 -20.20 -4.31
CA LEU A 312 -11.03 -20.71 -4.46
C LEU A 312 -11.60 -20.36 -5.84
N LEU A 313 -12.37 -21.30 -6.41
CA LEU A 313 -12.92 -21.19 -7.77
C LEU A 313 -14.45 -21.32 -7.79
N GLY A 314 -15.13 -20.49 -8.57
CA GLY A 314 -16.57 -20.62 -8.82
C GLY A 314 -17.44 -20.03 -7.71
N GLU A 315 -18.67 -20.55 -7.53
CA GLU A 315 -19.66 -19.92 -6.64
C GLU A 315 -19.45 -20.21 -5.14
N PHE A 316 -19.53 -19.17 -4.31
CA PHE A 316 -19.53 -19.29 -2.85
C PHE A 316 -20.88 -19.77 -2.28
N PRO A 317 -20.92 -20.72 -1.33
CA PRO A 317 -22.15 -21.18 -0.67
C PRO A 317 -22.88 -20.08 0.15
N LEU A 318 -23.82 -19.37 -0.49
CA LEU A 318 -24.50 -18.18 0.07
C LEU A 318 -25.13 -18.38 1.46
N ASN A 319 -25.54 -19.60 1.80
CA ASN A 319 -26.11 -19.93 3.11
C ASN A 319 -25.13 -19.70 4.28
N ILE A 320 -23.81 -19.64 4.03
CA ILE A 320 -22.79 -19.36 5.08
C ILE A 320 -22.97 -17.94 5.65
N PHE A 321 -23.31 -16.95 4.81
CA PHE A 321 -23.66 -15.58 5.25
C PHE A 321 -24.91 -15.52 6.14
N LEU A 322 -25.69 -16.60 6.18
CA LEU A 322 -26.99 -16.69 6.86
C LEU A 322 -26.94 -17.65 8.08
N LEU A 323 -25.76 -18.10 8.48
CA LEU A 323 -25.56 -18.96 9.65
C LEU A 323 -25.86 -18.19 10.95
N PRO A 324 -26.59 -18.79 11.92
CA PRO A 324 -27.15 -18.06 13.05
C PRO A 324 -26.12 -17.52 14.07
N ARG A 325 -24.86 -17.96 13.98
CA ARG A 325 -23.78 -17.64 14.92
C ARG A 325 -22.57 -16.95 14.28
N ILE A 326 -22.57 -16.75 12.96
CA ILE A 326 -21.40 -16.29 12.22
C ILE A 326 -21.11 -14.82 12.54
N GLN A 327 -19.90 -14.55 13.04
CA GLN A 327 -19.44 -13.23 13.48
C GLN A 327 -18.33 -12.68 12.59
N SER A 328 -17.54 -13.55 11.96
CA SER A 328 -16.47 -13.18 11.03
C SER A 328 -16.51 -14.07 9.80
N ILE A 329 -16.57 -13.46 8.61
CA ILE A 329 -16.32 -14.11 7.33
C ILE A 329 -15.20 -13.34 6.63
N ASP A 330 -14.18 -14.07 6.21
CA ASP A 330 -13.07 -13.56 5.41
C ASP A 330 -12.82 -14.49 4.22
N LEU A 331 -12.92 -13.94 3.02
CA LEU A 331 -12.75 -14.63 1.74
C LEU A 331 -11.73 -13.90 0.84
N SER A 332 -10.95 -12.99 1.42
CA SER A 332 -10.14 -12.01 0.69
C SER A 332 -9.07 -12.64 -0.20
N TYR A 333 -8.64 -11.98 -1.29
CA TYR A 333 -7.64 -12.50 -2.23
C TYR A 333 -8.04 -13.88 -2.82
N ASN A 334 -9.26 -13.95 -3.35
CA ASN A 334 -9.72 -15.08 -4.15
C ASN A 334 -10.40 -14.53 -5.43
N GLU A 335 -9.58 -14.07 -6.38
CA GLU A 335 -10.02 -13.38 -7.59
C GLU A 335 -10.98 -14.21 -8.46
N GLU A 336 -10.85 -15.54 -8.45
CA GLU A 336 -11.71 -16.48 -9.20
C GLU A 336 -12.94 -16.97 -8.40
N LEU A 337 -13.14 -16.48 -7.17
CA LEU A 337 -14.33 -16.75 -6.36
C LEU A 337 -15.45 -15.77 -6.73
N VAL A 338 -16.55 -16.31 -7.23
CA VAL A 338 -17.76 -15.57 -7.57
C VAL A 338 -18.75 -15.66 -6.42
N ALA A 339 -19.34 -14.53 -6.02
CA ALA A 339 -20.52 -14.55 -5.15
C ALA A 339 -21.42 -13.33 -5.38
N PHE A 340 -22.61 -13.41 -4.79
CA PHE A 340 -23.58 -12.32 -4.67
C PHE A 340 -23.92 -12.17 -3.18
N LEU A 341 -24.10 -10.95 -2.70
CA LEU A 341 -24.45 -10.73 -1.30
C LEU A 341 -25.95 -11.04 -1.07
N PRO A 342 -26.31 -11.99 -0.20
CA PRO A 342 -27.71 -12.35 0.01
C PRO A 342 -28.45 -11.30 0.84
N LYS A 343 -29.79 -11.35 0.82
CA LYS A 343 -30.61 -10.56 1.75
C LYS A 343 -30.38 -11.06 3.18
N PHE A 344 -29.70 -10.25 3.98
CA PHE A 344 -29.28 -10.62 5.34
C PHE A 344 -30.45 -10.73 6.31
N GLN A 345 -30.40 -11.75 7.18
CA GLN A 345 -31.40 -11.95 8.23
C GLN A 345 -31.38 -10.82 9.26
N TYR A 346 -32.57 -10.38 9.67
CA TYR A 346 -32.74 -9.35 10.71
C TYR A 346 -32.06 -9.79 12.03
N ARG A 347 -31.24 -8.89 12.61
CA ARG A 347 -30.35 -9.15 13.75
C ARG A 347 -29.26 -10.20 13.45
N SER A 348 -28.57 -10.04 12.32
CA SER A 348 -27.37 -10.81 12.02
C SER A 348 -26.33 -10.68 13.14
N SER A 349 -25.65 -11.79 13.44
CA SER A 349 -24.51 -11.81 14.37
C SER A 349 -23.20 -11.36 13.74
N LEU A 350 -23.18 -11.09 12.43
CA LEU A 350 -21.98 -10.70 11.67
C LEU A 350 -21.40 -9.36 12.17
N LYS A 351 -20.10 -9.38 12.49
CA LYS A 351 -19.30 -8.25 12.99
C LYS A 351 -18.19 -7.84 12.02
N LYS A 352 -17.64 -8.82 11.28
CA LYS A 352 -16.60 -8.60 10.27
C LYS A 352 -16.98 -9.30 8.97
N LEU A 353 -16.86 -8.59 7.86
CA LEU A 353 -16.99 -9.12 6.51
C LEU A 353 -15.84 -8.60 5.66
N HIS A 354 -14.90 -9.48 5.31
CA HIS A 354 -13.75 -9.19 4.46
C HIS A 354 -13.88 -9.95 3.15
N LEU A 355 -13.98 -9.21 2.04
CA LEU A 355 -14.22 -9.73 0.70
C LEU A 355 -13.24 -9.12 -0.33
N ARG A 356 -12.14 -8.52 0.15
CA ARG A 356 -11.14 -7.83 -0.68
C ARG A 356 -10.66 -8.68 -1.85
N ALA A 357 -10.52 -8.11 -3.04
CA ALA A 357 -9.99 -8.81 -4.22
C ALA A 357 -10.71 -10.16 -4.48
N THR A 358 -12.03 -10.10 -4.64
CA THR A 358 -12.89 -11.23 -5.03
C THR A 358 -13.84 -10.80 -6.15
N ASN A 359 -14.26 -11.75 -6.99
CA ASN A 359 -15.22 -11.50 -8.07
C ASN A 359 -16.68 -11.49 -7.56
N ILE A 360 -16.90 -10.82 -6.43
CA ILE A 360 -18.23 -10.54 -5.89
C ILE A 360 -18.83 -9.37 -6.66
N SER A 361 -20.09 -9.52 -7.07
CA SER A 361 -20.73 -8.63 -8.05
C SER A 361 -22.23 -8.47 -7.80
N GLY A 362 -22.85 -7.56 -8.56
CA GLY A 362 -24.25 -7.16 -8.40
C GLY A 362 -24.43 -5.95 -7.48
N GLU A 363 -25.68 -5.75 -7.06
CA GLU A 363 -26.11 -4.71 -6.12
C GLU A 363 -25.76 -5.09 -4.67
N PHE A 364 -25.46 -4.10 -3.83
CA PHE A 364 -25.29 -4.27 -2.40
C PHE A 364 -26.68 -4.37 -1.73
N PRO A 365 -26.93 -5.34 -0.84
CA PRO A 365 -28.30 -5.66 -0.46
C PRO A 365 -28.88 -4.60 0.48
N ASN A 366 -29.93 -3.91 0.00
CA ASN A 366 -30.77 -2.95 0.75
C ASN A 366 -31.21 -3.39 2.16
N SER A 367 -31.13 -4.69 2.48
CA SER A 367 -31.25 -5.23 3.84
C SER A 367 -30.05 -4.96 4.77
N VAL A 368 -29.10 -4.08 4.41
CA VAL A 368 -27.88 -3.82 5.21
C VAL A 368 -28.19 -3.37 6.65
N ASP A 369 -29.32 -2.71 6.88
CA ASP A 369 -29.85 -2.35 8.21
C ASP A 369 -29.95 -3.55 9.18
N SER A 370 -30.11 -4.77 8.65
CA SER A 370 -30.10 -6.03 9.43
C SER A 370 -28.75 -6.34 10.09
N LEU A 371 -27.66 -5.72 9.60
CA LEU A 371 -26.27 -5.91 10.03
C LEU A 371 -25.84 -4.90 11.12
N GLY A 372 -26.75 -4.47 12.01
CA GLY A 372 -26.44 -3.47 13.05
C GLY A 372 -25.28 -3.81 14.01
N SER A 373 -24.81 -5.07 14.02
CA SER A 373 -23.62 -5.55 14.75
C SER A 373 -22.29 -5.34 13.98
N LEU A 374 -22.34 -4.99 12.69
CA LEU A 374 -21.19 -4.93 11.80
C LEU A 374 -20.26 -3.78 12.19
N ASN A 375 -18.99 -4.12 12.32
CA ASN A 375 -17.91 -3.27 12.81
C ASN A 375 -16.80 -3.10 11.76
N VAL A 376 -16.59 -4.12 10.93
CA VAL A 376 -15.66 -4.11 9.80
C VAL A 376 -16.39 -4.56 8.54
N LEU A 377 -16.37 -3.72 7.51
CA LEU A 377 -16.82 -4.03 6.16
C LEU A 377 -15.71 -3.67 5.17
N ASP A 378 -15.17 -4.67 4.51
CA ASP A 378 -14.11 -4.54 3.52
C ASP A 378 -14.57 -5.23 2.23
N LEU A 379 -14.83 -4.40 1.22
CA LEU A 379 -15.28 -4.77 -0.12
C LEU A 379 -14.29 -4.27 -1.18
N SER A 380 -13.05 -3.97 -0.79
CA SER A 380 -12.03 -3.39 -1.66
C SER A 380 -11.72 -4.29 -2.87
N GLU A 381 -11.41 -3.68 -4.03
CA GLU A 381 -11.09 -4.40 -5.26
C GLU A 381 -12.19 -5.40 -5.74
N THR A 382 -13.45 -5.21 -5.34
CA THR A 382 -14.58 -6.06 -5.77
C THR A 382 -15.32 -5.53 -7.00
N ASN A 383 -16.03 -6.45 -7.68
CA ASN A 383 -16.86 -6.16 -8.86
C ASN A 383 -18.29 -5.70 -8.52
N LEU A 384 -18.54 -5.16 -7.32
CA LEU A 384 -19.83 -4.55 -6.95
C LEU A 384 -20.06 -3.26 -7.75
N PHE A 385 -21.27 -3.09 -8.29
CA PHE A 385 -21.67 -1.92 -9.09
C PHE A 385 -23.03 -1.38 -8.62
N GLU A 386 -23.01 -0.31 -7.83
CA GLU A 386 -24.22 0.38 -7.38
C GLU A 386 -23.93 1.86 -7.09
N GLU A 387 -24.99 2.66 -6.95
CA GLU A 387 -24.91 3.96 -6.28
C GLU A 387 -24.68 3.76 -4.76
N LEU A 388 -23.95 4.66 -4.11
CA LEU A 388 -23.57 4.54 -2.69
C LEU A 388 -24.81 4.58 -1.77
N LEU A 389 -25.30 3.39 -1.36
CA LEU A 389 -26.55 3.27 -0.61
C LEU A 389 -26.55 4.04 0.72
N ASN A 390 -27.50 4.99 0.82
CA ASN A 390 -27.84 5.73 2.04
C ASN A 390 -27.92 4.87 3.30
N SER A 391 -28.46 3.64 3.17
CA SER A 391 -28.68 2.67 4.26
C SER A 391 -27.39 2.23 4.97
N ILE A 392 -26.20 2.35 4.34
CA ILE A 392 -24.91 2.12 5.01
C ILE A 392 -24.79 3.00 6.26
N SER A 393 -25.36 4.21 6.25
CA SER A 393 -25.42 5.15 7.38
C SER A 393 -26.11 4.62 8.64
N ASN A 394 -26.89 3.53 8.54
CA ASN A 394 -27.57 2.91 9.67
C ASN A 394 -26.65 1.96 10.46
N LEU A 395 -25.48 1.60 9.92
CA LEU A 395 -24.47 0.76 10.56
C LEU A 395 -23.69 1.50 11.66
N LYS A 396 -24.38 1.90 12.73
CA LYS A 396 -23.82 2.72 13.83
C LYS A 396 -22.65 2.08 14.57
N SER A 397 -22.46 0.77 14.44
CA SER A 397 -21.35 -0.02 14.99
C SER A 397 -20.10 -0.04 14.10
N LEU A 398 -20.20 0.44 12.86
CA LEU A 398 -19.16 0.39 11.84
C LEU A 398 -17.98 1.28 12.23
N ASN A 399 -16.78 0.69 12.19
CA ASN A 399 -15.53 1.29 12.61
C ASN A 399 -14.50 1.31 11.48
N TYR A 400 -14.51 0.27 10.64
CA TYR A 400 -13.75 0.18 9.40
C TYR A 400 -14.70 -0.01 8.22
N LEU A 401 -14.63 0.90 7.24
CA LEU A 401 -15.29 0.79 5.95
C LEU A 401 -14.27 1.01 4.83
N ASP A 402 -14.12 0.01 3.98
CA ASP A 402 -13.22 0.06 2.82
C ASP A 402 -13.99 -0.40 1.58
N LEU A 403 -14.14 0.54 0.64
CA LEU A 403 -14.77 0.38 -0.66
C LEU A 403 -13.80 0.76 -1.80
N SER A 404 -12.49 0.76 -1.51
CA SER A 404 -11.45 1.17 -2.45
C SER A 404 -11.42 0.30 -3.72
N SER A 405 -11.06 0.88 -4.86
CA SER A 405 -10.99 0.21 -6.17
C SER A 405 -12.28 -0.50 -6.62
N THR A 406 -13.44 -0.12 -6.07
CA THR A 406 -14.75 -0.65 -6.49
C THR A 406 -15.39 0.17 -7.62
N LYS A 407 -16.46 -0.34 -8.22
CA LYS A 407 -17.23 0.38 -9.26
C LYS A 407 -18.36 1.24 -8.68
N ILE A 408 -18.42 1.41 -7.35
CA ILE A 408 -19.44 2.18 -6.66
C ILE A 408 -19.37 3.66 -7.07
N SER A 409 -20.53 4.28 -7.29
CA SER A 409 -20.64 5.66 -7.79
C SER A 409 -21.68 6.50 -7.04
N GLY A 410 -21.83 7.76 -7.42
CA GLY A 410 -22.78 8.70 -6.82
C GLY A 410 -22.14 9.57 -5.74
N GLU A 411 -22.95 10.40 -5.08
CA GLU A 411 -22.47 11.36 -4.09
C GLU A 411 -22.32 10.74 -2.69
N LEU A 412 -21.45 11.32 -1.86
CA LEU A 412 -21.41 10.99 -0.43
C LEU A 412 -22.65 11.57 0.27
N PRO A 413 -23.57 10.75 0.81
CA PRO A 413 -24.80 11.30 1.36
C PRO A 413 -24.55 11.89 2.75
N SER A 414 -25.19 13.02 3.05
CA SER A 414 -25.03 13.73 4.33
C SER A 414 -25.36 12.89 5.58
N SER A 415 -26.11 11.81 5.39
CA SER A 415 -26.46 10.76 6.36
C SER A 415 -25.26 9.94 6.85
N PHE A 416 -24.15 9.84 6.10
CA PHE A 416 -22.91 9.19 6.55
C PHE A 416 -22.40 9.74 7.88
N SER A 417 -22.68 11.02 8.16
CA SER A 417 -22.40 11.67 9.44
C SER A 417 -23.00 10.96 10.68
N ASN A 418 -23.92 9.99 10.50
CA ASN A 418 -24.45 9.13 11.56
C ASN A 418 -23.47 8.04 12.04
N LEU A 419 -22.43 7.72 11.27
CA LEU A 419 -21.45 6.68 11.55
C LEU A 419 -20.43 7.12 12.62
N LYS A 420 -20.90 7.48 13.82
CA LYS A 420 -20.06 8.08 14.89
C LYS A 420 -18.88 7.20 15.35
N SER A 421 -18.99 5.89 15.12
CA SER A 421 -17.98 4.88 15.48
C SER A 421 -16.88 4.72 14.41
N LEU A 422 -17.06 5.32 13.22
CA LEU A 422 -16.17 5.16 12.07
C LEU A 422 -14.80 5.78 12.35
N ASN A 423 -13.76 4.99 12.14
CA ASN A 423 -12.36 5.31 12.43
C ASN A 423 -11.50 5.23 11.17
N TYR A 424 -11.79 4.25 10.30
CA TYR A 424 -11.20 4.08 8.98
C TYR A 424 -12.30 4.21 7.92
N LEU A 425 -12.10 5.10 6.95
CA LEU A 425 -12.90 5.21 5.74
C LEU A 425 -11.97 5.33 4.53
N ASP A 426 -12.05 4.37 3.63
CA ASP A 426 -11.33 4.36 2.36
C ASP A 426 -12.31 4.18 1.20
N LEU A 427 -12.32 5.15 0.29
CA LEU A 427 -13.11 5.17 -0.95
C LEU A 427 -12.19 5.37 -2.17
N SER A 428 -10.88 5.16 -2.02
CA SER A 428 -9.89 5.47 -3.04
C SER A 428 -10.15 4.73 -4.36
N SER A 429 -9.91 5.39 -5.50
CA SER A 429 -10.20 4.86 -6.85
C SER A 429 -11.65 4.43 -7.13
N ALA A 430 -12.62 4.75 -6.25
CA ALA A 430 -14.04 4.55 -6.53
C ALA A 430 -14.64 5.73 -7.32
N LYS A 431 -15.78 5.51 -7.98
CA LYS A 431 -16.44 6.51 -8.85
C LYS A 431 -17.36 7.48 -8.08
N ILE A 432 -17.00 7.76 -6.83
CA ILE A 432 -17.73 8.68 -5.95
C ILE A 432 -17.52 10.12 -6.44
N SER A 433 -18.58 10.92 -6.45
CA SER A 433 -18.62 12.29 -6.99
C SER A 433 -19.36 13.26 -6.04
N GLY A 434 -19.78 14.42 -6.54
CA GLY A 434 -20.43 15.47 -5.74
C GLY A 434 -19.43 16.32 -4.96
N GLU A 435 -19.87 16.88 -3.83
CA GLU A 435 -19.02 17.62 -2.87
C GLU A 435 -18.84 16.82 -1.56
N LEU A 436 -17.75 17.05 -0.82
CA LEU A 436 -17.56 16.46 0.51
C LEU A 436 -18.53 17.10 1.53
N PRO A 437 -19.55 16.39 2.05
CA PRO A 437 -20.61 17.04 2.81
C PRO A 437 -20.11 17.63 4.13
N SER A 438 -20.47 18.88 4.42
CA SER A 438 -20.03 19.57 5.64
C SER A 438 -20.41 18.84 6.94
N SER A 439 -21.40 17.94 6.90
CA SER A 439 -21.81 17.05 8.00
C SER A 439 -20.79 15.94 8.34
N PHE A 440 -19.85 15.59 7.45
CA PHE A 440 -18.74 14.64 7.72
C PHE A 440 -17.92 15.07 8.94
N SER A 441 -17.84 16.39 9.19
CA SER A 441 -17.24 16.97 10.39
C SER A 441 -17.76 16.44 11.74
N ASN A 442 -18.86 15.68 11.75
CA ASN A 442 -19.41 14.98 12.91
C ASN A 442 -18.78 13.60 13.19
N LEU A 443 -17.95 13.05 12.30
CA LEU A 443 -17.27 11.77 12.44
C LEU A 443 -16.06 11.88 13.39
N LYS A 444 -16.31 12.20 14.66
CA LYS A 444 -15.24 12.56 15.63
C LYS A 444 -14.20 11.46 15.87
N SER A 445 -14.56 10.20 15.60
CA SER A 445 -13.70 9.03 15.76
C SER A 445 -12.80 8.77 14.53
N LEU A 446 -13.02 9.47 13.41
CA LEU A 446 -12.31 9.25 12.15
C LEU A 446 -10.83 9.60 12.29
N ASN A 447 -9.98 8.64 11.94
CA ASN A 447 -8.53 8.68 12.06
C ASN A 447 -7.84 8.52 10.70
N TYR A 448 -8.41 7.68 9.83
CA TYR A 448 -8.01 7.51 8.44
C TYR A 448 -9.15 7.92 7.51
N LEU A 449 -8.87 8.81 6.57
CA LEU A 449 -9.77 9.17 5.47
C LEU A 449 -8.96 9.21 4.17
N ASP A 450 -9.27 8.30 3.25
CA ASP A 450 -8.74 8.30 1.89
C ASP A 450 -9.88 8.44 0.87
N LEU A 451 -9.77 9.46 0.04
CA LEU A 451 -10.67 9.80 -1.07
C LEU A 451 -9.89 9.98 -2.38
N SER A 452 -8.66 9.46 -2.45
CA SER A 452 -7.77 9.63 -3.61
C SER A 452 -8.32 8.96 -4.88
N PHE A 453 -7.99 9.51 -6.05
CA PHE A 453 -8.48 9.05 -7.36
C PHE A 453 -10.02 8.98 -7.49
N THR A 454 -10.77 9.75 -6.69
CA THR A 454 -12.23 9.87 -6.81
C THR A 454 -12.63 11.05 -7.70
N GLN A 455 -13.93 11.17 -7.99
CA GLN A 455 -14.49 12.28 -8.77
C GLN A 455 -15.07 13.39 -7.87
N ILE A 456 -14.78 13.36 -6.56
CA ILE A 456 -15.26 14.36 -5.59
C ILE A 456 -14.67 15.73 -5.91
N SER A 457 -15.51 16.75 -5.76
CA SER A 457 -15.29 18.13 -6.22
C SER A 457 -15.74 19.16 -5.18
N GLY A 458 -15.86 20.43 -5.58
CA GLY A 458 -16.19 21.55 -4.69
C GLY A 458 -14.99 22.02 -3.87
N GLU A 459 -15.22 22.75 -2.78
CA GLU A 459 -14.16 23.20 -1.85
C GLU A 459 -13.97 22.23 -0.69
N LEU A 460 -12.76 22.15 -0.12
CA LEU A 460 -12.52 21.43 1.13
C LEU A 460 -13.16 22.18 2.31
N PRO A 461 -14.28 21.70 2.92
CA PRO A 461 -15.05 22.50 3.86
C PRO A 461 -14.27 22.83 5.13
N ASN A 462 -14.36 24.09 5.58
CA ASN A 462 -13.77 24.58 6.85
C ASN A 462 -14.06 23.66 8.07
N SER A 463 -15.17 22.93 8.05
CA SER A 463 -15.59 22.00 9.10
C SER A 463 -14.75 20.71 9.17
N ILE A 464 -13.91 20.39 8.17
CA ILE A 464 -12.95 19.27 8.22
C ILE A 464 -12.06 19.33 9.48
N SER A 465 -11.71 20.55 9.89
CA SER A 465 -10.94 20.86 11.09
C SER A 465 -11.54 20.35 12.42
N ASN A 466 -12.80 19.90 12.42
CA ASN A 466 -13.47 19.32 13.58
C ASN A 466 -13.17 17.82 13.78
N LEU A 467 -12.48 17.16 12.84
CA LEU A 467 -12.06 15.77 12.92
C LEU A 467 -10.78 15.65 13.76
N LYS A 468 -10.88 15.87 15.08
CA LYS A 468 -9.70 16.00 15.96
C LYS A 468 -8.85 14.74 16.12
N SER A 469 -9.39 13.59 15.74
CA SER A 469 -8.71 12.28 15.75
C SER A 469 -8.02 11.95 14.43
N LEU A 470 -8.13 12.80 13.40
CA LEU A 470 -7.64 12.53 12.05
C LEU A 470 -6.11 12.54 12.02
N ASN A 471 -5.55 11.43 11.53
CA ASN A 471 -4.12 11.16 11.43
C ASN A 471 -3.66 11.06 9.97
N TYR A 472 -4.49 10.44 9.13
CA TYR A 472 -4.28 10.33 7.69
C TYR A 472 -5.43 11.03 6.94
N LEU A 473 -5.06 11.90 5.99
CA LEU A 473 -5.98 12.53 5.04
C LEU A 473 -5.32 12.56 3.66
N ASP A 474 -5.85 11.75 2.74
CA ASP A 474 -5.45 11.77 1.33
C ASP A 474 -6.64 12.11 0.43
N LEU A 475 -6.46 13.14 -0.39
CA LEU A 475 -7.41 13.63 -1.41
C LEU A 475 -6.76 13.63 -2.82
N HIS A 476 -5.63 12.93 -3.02
CA HIS A 476 -4.83 12.93 -4.24
C HIS A 476 -5.65 12.68 -5.52
N SER A 477 -5.27 13.32 -6.64
CA SER A 477 -5.85 13.08 -7.97
C SER A 477 -7.39 13.12 -7.99
N SER A 478 -7.96 14.13 -7.32
CA SER A 478 -9.40 14.36 -7.22
C SER A 478 -9.76 15.73 -7.82
N ASN A 479 -11.06 16.06 -7.87
CA ASN A 479 -11.54 17.32 -8.46
C ASN A 479 -11.72 18.45 -7.43
N PHE A 480 -11.10 18.39 -6.25
CA PHE A 480 -11.24 19.47 -5.26
C PHE A 480 -10.66 20.79 -5.77
N SER A 481 -11.24 21.88 -5.27
CA SER A 481 -11.00 23.25 -5.72
C SER A 481 -11.06 24.23 -4.54
N GLY A 482 -11.13 25.53 -4.82
CA GLY A 482 -11.05 26.57 -3.79
C GLY A 482 -9.66 26.69 -3.18
N THR A 483 -9.61 27.15 -1.92
CA THR A 483 -8.35 27.34 -1.17
C THR A 483 -8.26 26.37 0.02
N ILE A 484 -7.05 26.07 0.51
CA ILE A 484 -6.91 25.30 1.76
C ILE A 484 -7.47 26.14 2.91
N PRO A 485 -8.48 25.66 3.67
CA PRO A 485 -9.06 26.42 4.76
C PRO A 485 -8.05 26.64 5.89
N MET A 486 -7.94 27.87 6.40
CA MET A 486 -7.04 28.20 7.53
C MET A 486 -7.26 27.31 8.77
N SER A 487 -8.45 26.72 8.91
CA SER A 487 -8.79 25.80 9.99
C SER A 487 -8.05 24.46 9.93
N ILE A 488 -7.42 24.10 8.79
CA ILE A 488 -6.66 22.85 8.62
C ILE A 488 -5.60 22.66 9.72
N GLY A 489 -4.92 23.75 10.12
CA GLY A 489 -3.89 23.78 11.17
C GLY A 489 -4.39 23.40 12.57
N ASN A 490 -5.70 23.18 12.75
CA ASN A 490 -6.29 22.69 13.99
C ASN A 490 -6.39 21.16 14.06
N LEU A 491 -5.86 20.42 13.06
CA LEU A 491 -5.78 18.95 13.01
C LEU A 491 -4.44 18.45 13.60
N SER A 492 -4.18 18.73 14.87
CA SER A 492 -2.85 18.51 15.49
C SER A 492 -2.38 17.05 15.56
N GLN A 493 -3.24 16.06 15.25
CA GLN A 493 -2.89 14.64 15.19
C GLN A 493 -2.46 14.17 13.78
N LEU A 494 -2.57 15.02 12.75
CA LEU A 494 -2.31 14.65 11.36
C LEU A 494 -0.81 14.32 11.14
N THR A 495 -0.51 13.12 10.66
CA THR A 495 0.83 12.65 10.23
C THR A 495 0.98 12.61 8.72
N HIS A 496 -0.12 12.44 7.98
CA HIS A 496 -0.13 12.45 6.52
C HIS A 496 -1.18 13.43 6.00
N LEU A 497 -0.76 14.33 5.11
CA LEU A 497 -1.64 15.22 4.34
C LEU A 497 -1.23 15.19 2.87
N SER A 498 -2.12 14.68 2.03
CA SER A 498 -1.97 14.67 0.58
C SER A 498 -3.15 15.40 -0.07
N LEU A 499 -2.84 16.44 -0.84
CA LEU A 499 -3.78 17.25 -1.61
C LEU A 499 -3.36 17.37 -3.09
N SER A 500 -2.33 16.63 -3.51
CA SER A 500 -1.71 16.76 -4.83
C SER A 500 -2.64 16.39 -5.98
N TYR A 501 -2.34 16.85 -7.21
CA TYR A 501 -3.13 16.58 -8.42
C TYR A 501 -4.61 17.01 -8.29
N ASN A 502 -4.85 18.17 -7.69
CA ASN A 502 -6.18 18.78 -7.52
C ASN A 502 -6.23 20.22 -8.04
N ASN A 503 -7.43 20.75 -8.25
CA ASN A 503 -7.69 22.13 -8.70
C ASN A 503 -7.63 23.19 -7.57
N PHE A 504 -7.03 22.86 -6.42
CA PHE A 504 -6.79 23.82 -5.34
C PHE A 504 -5.93 24.99 -5.81
N HIS A 505 -6.24 26.19 -5.34
CA HIS A 505 -5.56 27.43 -5.73
C HIS A 505 -5.42 28.42 -4.55
N GLY A 506 -4.94 29.62 -4.85
CA GLY A 506 -4.67 30.65 -3.85
C GLY A 506 -3.43 30.35 -3.02
N GLN A 507 -3.32 30.96 -1.83
CA GLN A 507 -2.12 30.88 -0.99
C GLN A 507 -2.22 29.76 0.06
N LEU A 508 -1.10 29.10 0.34
CA LEU A 508 -1.01 28.17 1.46
C LEU A 508 -1.21 28.93 2.78
N PRO A 509 -2.15 28.52 3.65
CA PRO A 509 -2.36 29.21 4.92
C PRO A 509 -1.22 28.93 5.89
N SER A 510 -0.71 29.99 6.53
CA SER A 510 0.41 29.90 7.49
C SER A 510 0.13 28.96 8.68
N THR A 511 -1.14 28.66 8.96
CA THR A 511 -1.59 27.69 9.97
C THR A 511 -1.24 26.24 9.65
N LEU A 512 -0.89 25.88 8.40
CA LEU A 512 -0.32 24.55 8.08
C LEU A 512 0.89 24.23 8.98
N GLY A 513 1.71 25.23 9.30
CA GLY A 513 2.85 25.12 10.21
C GLY A 513 2.52 24.76 11.67
N ASN A 514 1.24 24.63 12.03
CA ASN A 514 0.78 24.16 13.34
C ASN A 514 0.66 22.61 13.41
N LEU A 515 0.72 21.91 12.28
CA LEU A 515 0.61 20.46 12.18
C LEU A 515 1.89 19.75 12.66
N LYS A 516 2.25 19.91 13.94
CA LYS A 516 3.55 19.45 14.50
C LYS A 516 3.79 17.94 14.44
N SER A 517 2.74 17.15 14.18
CA SER A 517 2.80 15.69 14.03
C SER A 517 3.03 15.24 12.58
N LEU A 518 3.09 16.17 11.62
CA LEU A 518 3.08 15.86 10.19
C LEU A 518 4.43 15.29 9.73
N ASN A 519 4.38 14.09 9.14
CA ASN A 519 5.51 13.36 8.55
C ASN A 519 5.53 13.48 7.02
N TYR A 520 4.36 13.52 6.38
CA TYR A 520 4.17 13.59 4.93
C TYR A 520 3.30 14.80 4.56
N LEU A 521 3.79 15.64 3.64
CA LEU A 521 3.04 16.75 3.07
C LEU A 521 3.22 16.78 1.55
N TYR A 522 2.16 16.39 0.83
CA TYR A 522 2.11 16.38 -0.63
C TYR A 522 1.08 17.42 -1.11
N LEU A 523 1.54 18.43 -1.83
CA LEU A 523 0.75 19.58 -2.33
C LEU A 523 1.03 19.86 -3.82
N ASP A 524 1.67 18.92 -4.52
CA ASP A 524 2.18 19.06 -5.87
C ASP A 524 1.11 18.94 -6.98
N SER A 525 1.45 19.39 -8.19
CA SER A 525 0.57 19.33 -9.37
C SER A 525 -0.79 19.98 -9.14
N SER A 526 -0.77 21.21 -8.60
CA SER A 526 -1.94 22.00 -8.24
C SER A 526 -1.79 23.45 -8.67
N ASN A 527 -2.82 24.27 -8.44
CA ASN A 527 -2.84 25.68 -8.82
C ASN A 527 -2.48 26.62 -7.65
N PHE A 528 -1.75 26.14 -6.63
CA PHE A 528 -1.33 26.99 -5.51
C PHE A 528 -0.41 28.12 -5.98
N SER A 529 -0.42 29.23 -5.25
CA SER A 529 0.26 30.48 -5.63
C SER A 529 0.65 31.30 -4.39
N GLY A 530 1.30 32.44 -4.59
CA GLY A 530 1.83 33.25 -3.49
C GLY A 530 3.17 32.73 -2.97
N ALA A 531 3.66 33.36 -1.91
CA ALA A 531 4.88 32.93 -1.23
C ALA A 531 4.59 31.74 -0.30
N ILE A 532 5.47 30.74 -0.35
CA ILE A 532 5.48 29.59 0.55
C ILE A 532 5.64 30.11 2.00
N PRO A 533 4.72 29.78 2.94
CA PRO A 533 4.81 30.31 4.30
C PRO A 533 6.07 29.83 5.04
N PRO A 534 6.85 30.73 5.69
CA PRO A 534 7.99 30.34 6.52
C PRO A 534 7.63 29.39 7.69
N SER A 535 6.35 29.29 8.05
CA SER A 535 5.84 28.36 9.05
C SER A 535 5.82 26.89 8.58
N ILE A 536 6.04 26.57 7.30
CA ILE A 536 6.25 25.18 6.84
C ILE A 536 7.57 24.63 7.39
N GLY A 537 8.63 25.45 7.45
CA GLY A 537 9.90 25.16 8.13
C GLY A 537 9.81 25.04 9.67
N ASN A 538 8.60 24.87 10.20
CA ASN A 538 8.26 24.72 11.61
C ASN A 538 7.68 23.30 11.89
N LEU A 539 7.61 22.43 10.87
CA LEU A 539 7.09 21.06 10.91
C LEU A 539 8.21 20.06 11.27
N SER A 540 8.59 20.02 12.54
CA SER A 540 9.79 19.29 13.01
C SER A 540 9.76 17.75 12.91
N GLN A 541 8.65 17.15 12.47
CA GLN A 541 8.55 15.70 12.21
C GLN A 541 8.59 15.35 10.72
N LEU A 542 8.58 16.35 9.83
CA LEU A 542 8.40 16.15 8.40
C LEU A 542 9.57 15.37 7.80
N THR A 543 9.24 14.30 7.08
CA THR A 543 10.16 13.41 6.36
C THR A 543 10.02 13.57 4.85
N HIS A 544 8.80 13.79 4.35
CA HIS A 544 8.53 13.95 2.92
C HIS A 544 7.77 15.26 2.68
N LEU A 545 8.27 16.05 1.72
CA LEU A 545 7.65 17.30 1.29
C LEU A 545 7.69 17.41 -0.23
N SER A 546 6.52 17.48 -0.87
CA SER A 546 6.38 17.79 -2.29
C SER A 546 5.54 19.04 -2.47
N LEU A 547 6.11 20.04 -3.15
CA LEU A 547 5.43 21.27 -3.58
C LEU A 547 5.43 21.42 -5.10
N SER A 548 6.00 20.46 -5.83
CA SER A 548 6.30 20.50 -7.26
C SER A 548 5.10 20.91 -8.15
N TYR A 549 5.36 21.47 -9.33
CA TYR A 549 4.35 21.85 -10.32
C TYR A 549 3.22 22.73 -9.74
N ASN A 550 3.58 23.90 -9.21
CA ASN A 550 2.66 24.90 -8.67
C ASN A 550 3.11 26.33 -9.04
N ASN A 551 2.19 27.29 -8.94
CA ASN A 551 2.43 28.71 -9.28
C ASN A 551 3.03 29.54 -8.11
N PHE A 552 3.87 28.90 -7.26
CA PHE A 552 4.48 29.53 -6.08
C PHE A 552 5.50 30.61 -6.47
N HIS A 553 5.39 31.81 -5.88
CA HIS A 553 6.24 32.95 -6.21
C HIS A 553 6.92 33.62 -5.02
N GLY A 554 8.12 34.16 -5.27
CA GLY A 554 9.03 34.64 -4.23
C GLY A 554 10.17 33.66 -3.98
N GLN A 555 10.85 33.81 -2.83
CA GLN A 555 11.98 32.96 -2.44
C GLN A 555 11.51 31.83 -1.51
N LEU A 556 12.14 30.66 -1.64
CA LEU A 556 11.97 29.56 -0.68
C LEU A 556 12.40 30.01 0.73
N PRO A 557 11.57 29.86 1.78
CA PRO A 557 11.92 30.33 3.12
C PRO A 557 13.13 29.59 3.70
N SER A 558 14.09 30.34 4.24
CA SER A 558 15.29 29.77 4.88
C SER A 558 14.99 28.89 6.10
N THR A 559 13.79 29.01 6.68
CA THR A 559 13.28 28.10 7.72
C THR A 559 13.14 26.65 7.25
N PHE A 560 13.11 26.37 5.94
CA PHE A 560 13.16 25.00 5.42
C PHE A 560 14.41 24.26 5.89
N GLY A 561 15.54 24.96 6.09
CA GLY A 561 16.76 24.38 6.68
C GLY A 561 16.62 23.90 8.14
N ASN A 562 15.47 24.10 8.79
CA ASN A 562 15.15 23.55 10.11
C ASN A 562 14.48 22.16 10.05
N LEU A 563 14.12 21.66 8.86
CA LEU A 563 13.43 20.37 8.66
C LEU A 563 14.42 19.19 8.80
N ALA A 564 15.05 19.06 9.97
CA ALA A 564 16.18 18.16 10.23
C ALA A 564 15.86 16.65 10.14
N LYS A 565 14.61 16.27 9.83
CA LYS A 565 14.18 14.90 9.55
C LYS A 565 13.85 14.62 8.08
N LEU A 566 13.95 15.62 7.21
CA LEU A 566 13.51 15.49 5.82
C LEU A 566 14.39 14.50 5.06
N THR A 567 13.77 13.45 4.52
CA THR A 567 14.36 12.40 3.68
C THR A 567 14.02 12.58 2.21
N SER A 568 12.88 13.19 1.87
CA SER A 568 12.47 13.44 0.48
C SER A 568 11.96 14.88 0.28
N LEU A 569 12.44 15.55 -0.76
CA LEU A 569 12.08 16.93 -1.11
C LEU A 569 11.87 17.10 -2.63
N GLY A 570 10.61 17.31 -3.04
CA GLY A 570 10.23 17.71 -4.40
C GLY A 570 9.85 19.19 -4.46
N LEU A 571 10.54 19.96 -5.30
CA LEU A 571 10.29 21.39 -5.55
C LEU A 571 10.36 21.72 -7.05
N ASP A 572 10.06 20.77 -7.93
CA ASP A 572 10.16 20.90 -9.39
C ASP A 572 9.21 21.99 -9.93
N ASN A 573 9.64 22.79 -10.91
CA ASN A 573 8.83 23.87 -11.50
C ASN A 573 8.03 24.69 -10.45
N SER A 574 8.71 25.11 -9.37
CA SER A 574 8.06 25.74 -8.20
C SER A 574 8.86 26.91 -7.59
N LEU A 575 10.00 27.26 -8.18
CA LEU A 575 10.94 28.26 -7.66
C LEU A 575 11.34 29.25 -8.75
N TYR A 576 11.35 30.54 -8.42
CA TYR A 576 11.91 31.61 -9.26
C TYR A 576 13.33 32.03 -8.79
N ASN A 577 14.04 31.11 -8.14
CA ASN A 577 15.39 31.33 -7.63
C ASN A 577 16.43 31.11 -8.74
N ARG A 578 17.36 32.05 -8.91
CA ARG A 578 18.53 31.87 -9.81
C ARG A 578 19.51 30.79 -9.34
N GLU A 579 19.73 30.71 -8.04
CA GLU A 579 20.66 29.76 -7.42
C GLU A 579 19.94 28.84 -6.44
N VAL A 580 20.42 27.59 -6.36
CA VAL A 580 19.91 26.56 -5.46
C VAL A 580 20.15 27.01 -4.01
N PRO A 581 19.13 27.16 -3.16
CA PRO A 581 19.31 27.78 -1.84
C PRO A 581 20.24 26.99 -0.93
N SER A 582 21.33 27.62 -0.48
CA SER A 582 22.40 26.96 0.29
C SER A 582 21.96 26.39 1.66
N PHE A 583 20.88 26.91 2.24
CA PHE A 583 20.31 26.38 3.48
C PHE A 583 19.72 24.96 3.33
N LEU A 584 19.49 24.48 2.11
CA LEU A 584 19.13 23.08 1.86
C LEU A 584 20.27 22.11 2.26
N GLY A 585 21.52 22.59 2.33
CA GLY A 585 22.65 21.84 2.88
C GLY A 585 22.52 21.50 4.37
N ASN A 586 21.60 22.14 5.11
CA ASN A 586 21.29 21.75 6.49
C ASN A 586 20.48 20.44 6.57
N LEU A 587 19.88 20.00 5.47
CA LEU A 587 19.03 18.80 5.39
C LEU A 587 19.86 17.52 5.30
N THR A 588 20.70 17.28 6.32
CA THR A 588 21.68 16.16 6.37
C THR A 588 21.06 14.76 6.34
N GLN A 589 19.73 14.64 6.48
CA GLN A 589 18.99 13.39 6.40
C GLN A 589 18.45 13.06 5.01
N LEU A 590 18.63 13.96 4.03
CA LEU A 590 18.02 13.87 2.72
C LEU A 590 18.55 12.68 1.91
N GLU A 591 17.62 11.89 1.38
CA GLU A 591 17.82 10.73 0.51
C GLU A 591 17.39 11.02 -0.93
N GLU A 592 16.34 11.83 -1.11
CA GLU A 592 15.77 12.18 -2.41
C GLU A 592 15.64 13.70 -2.54
N LEU A 593 16.11 14.24 -3.67
CA LEU A 593 15.99 15.66 -4.01
C LEU A 593 15.59 15.83 -5.48
N SER A 594 14.42 16.44 -5.71
CA SER A 594 13.94 16.79 -7.04
C SER A 594 13.79 18.30 -7.16
N LEU A 595 14.54 18.87 -8.10
CA LEU A 595 14.69 20.31 -8.35
C LEU A 595 14.63 20.65 -9.85
N SER A 596 14.00 19.78 -10.65
CA SER A 596 13.89 19.96 -12.10
C SER A 596 13.08 21.22 -12.48
N GLN A 597 13.26 21.72 -13.71
CA GLN A 597 12.42 22.77 -14.30
C GLN A 597 12.37 24.12 -13.55
N ASN A 598 13.35 24.42 -12.68
CA ASN A 598 13.37 25.62 -11.83
C ASN A 598 14.20 26.79 -12.39
N ASN A 599 14.69 26.68 -13.63
CA ASN A 599 15.49 27.72 -14.30
C ASN A 599 16.74 28.18 -13.51
N PHE A 600 17.33 27.31 -12.67
CA PHE A 600 18.56 27.64 -11.92
C PHE A 600 19.72 27.93 -12.87
N ASP A 601 20.36 29.10 -12.76
CA ASP A 601 21.37 29.61 -13.70
C ASP A 601 22.80 29.69 -13.14
N GLY A 602 22.99 29.30 -11.88
CA GLY A 602 24.28 29.17 -11.19
C GLY A 602 25.04 27.86 -11.48
N GLY A 603 26.00 27.53 -10.63
CA GLY A 603 26.79 26.28 -10.72
C GLY A 603 26.16 25.10 -9.97
N PHE A 604 26.69 23.88 -10.17
CA PHE A 604 26.28 22.71 -9.38
C PHE A 604 26.50 22.96 -7.87
N PRO A 605 25.50 22.75 -7.00
CA PRO A 605 25.61 23.05 -5.57
C PRO A 605 26.51 22.06 -4.83
N ILE A 606 27.79 22.42 -4.68
CA ILE A 606 28.86 21.59 -4.07
C ILE A 606 28.49 21.05 -2.67
N TRP A 607 27.66 21.76 -1.90
CA TRP A 607 27.24 21.33 -0.56
C TRP A 607 26.44 20.02 -0.57
N LEU A 608 25.82 19.61 -1.68
CA LEU A 608 25.17 18.29 -1.82
C LEU A 608 26.13 17.13 -1.59
N THR A 609 27.42 17.30 -1.92
CA THR A 609 28.44 16.23 -1.79
C THR A 609 28.75 15.87 -0.33
N ASN A 610 28.25 16.65 0.64
CA ASN A 610 28.29 16.32 2.07
C ASN A 610 27.08 15.48 2.53
N ASN A 611 26.00 15.43 1.76
CA ASN A 611 24.76 14.75 2.12
C ASN A 611 24.83 13.28 1.68
N THR A 612 25.74 12.49 2.28
CA THR A 612 26.08 11.11 1.85
C THR A 612 24.94 10.08 1.93
N LYS A 613 23.75 10.48 2.39
CA LYS A 613 22.52 9.70 2.34
C LYS A 613 21.80 9.75 0.99
N LEU A 614 22.08 10.75 0.15
CA LEU A 614 21.41 10.95 -1.13
C LEU A 614 21.54 9.71 -2.02
N ARG A 615 20.37 9.17 -2.42
CA ARG A 615 20.19 8.08 -3.38
C ARG A 615 19.53 8.56 -4.68
N TRP A 616 18.70 9.60 -4.64
CA TRP A 616 18.03 10.17 -5.82
C TRP A 616 18.29 11.68 -5.93
N ILE A 617 18.79 12.12 -7.09
CA ILE A 617 19.01 13.54 -7.40
C ILE A 617 18.49 13.83 -8.82
N ASP A 618 17.60 14.81 -8.95
CA ASP A 618 17.14 15.36 -10.23
C ASP A 618 17.31 16.89 -10.25
N PHE A 619 18.09 17.38 -11.21
CA PHE A 619 18.26 18.80 -11.58
C PHE A 619 17.97 19.06 -13.06
N SER A 620 17.26 18.15 -13.74
CA SER A 620 16.97 18.22 -15.17
C SER A 620 16.24 19.52 -15.56
N LEU A 621 16.34 19.91 -16.83
CA LEU A 621 15.59 21.05 -17.40
C LEU A 621 15.85 22.39 -16.66
N ASN A 622 17.11 22.66 -16.31
CA ASN A 622 17.56 23.89 -15.66
C ASN A 622 18.57 24.65 -16.56
N GLN A 623 19.21 25.70 -16.04
CA GLN A 623 20.26 26.45 -16.76
C GLN A 623 21.64 26.34 -16.08
N LEU A 624 21.90 25.26 -15.32
CA LEU A 624 23.10 25.10 -14.49
C LEU A 624 24.37 25.12 -15.35
N LYS A 625 25.43 25.75 -14.84
CA LYS A 625 26.67 26.04 -15.58
C LYS A 625 27.91 25.50 -14.87
N GLY A 626 29.04 25.55 -15.56
CA GLY A 626 30.32 25.08 -15.03
C GLY A 626 30.40 23.54 -14.98
N PRO A 627 31.40 22.98 -14.27
CA PRO A 627 31.61 21.54 -14.18
C PRO A 627 30.76 20.87 -13.11
N VAL A 628 30.45 19.58 -13.33
CA VAL A 628 30.07 18.68 -12.24
C VAL A 628 31.31 18.43 -11.37
N PRO A 629 31.24 18.62 -10.03
CA PRO A 629 32.40 18.46 -9.16
C PRO A 629 32.87 17.01 -9.07
N PHE A 630 34.17 16.79 -8.84
CA PHE A 630 34.72 15.44 -8.61
C PHE A 630 34.21 14.85 -7.29
N GLU A 631 33.94 15.72 -6.32
CA GLU A 631 33.39 15.45 -5.02
C GLU A 631 32.02 14.75 -5.07
N ILE A 632 31.32 14.73 -6.22
CA ILE A 632 30.10 13.91 -6.40
C ILE A 632 30.31 12.42 -6.07
N GLY A 633 31.55 11.93 -6.18
CA GLY A 633 31.94 10.55 -5.81
C GLY A 633 31.87 10.21 -4.32
N THR A 634 31.62 11.18 -3.42
CA THR A 634 31.35 10.90 -1.99
C THR A 634 29.96 10.28 -1.76
N LEU A 635 29.04 10.45 -2.71
CA LEU A 635 27.66 9.98 -2.61
C LEU A 635 27.58 8.49 -2.97
N LEU A 636 28.17 7.64 -2.14
CA LEU A 636 28.26 6.19 -2.37
C LEU A 636 26.90 5.49 -2.48
N ASN A 637 25.85 6.08 -1.88
CA ASN A 637 24.47 5.60 -1.95
C ASN A 637 23.71 6.06 -3.21
N LEU A 638 24.28 6.95 -4.04
CA LEU A 638 23.61 7.54 -5.19
C LEU A 638 23.23 6.47 -6.21
N SER A 639 21.93 6.26 -6.42
CA SER A 639 21.37 5.27 -7.35
C SER A 639 20.75 5.88 -8.61
N TYR A 640 20.28 7.12 -8.52
CA TYR A 640 19.75 7.90 -9.63
C TYR A 640 20.34 9.31 -9.63
N LEU A 641 20.86 9.74 -10.79
CA LEU A 641 21.32 11.11 -11.04
C LEU A 641 20.85 11.58 -12.42
N ASP A 642 19.98 12.59 -12.45
CA ASP A 642 19.61 13.32 -13.69
C ASP A 642 20.08 14.78 -13.61
N LEU A 643 20.94 15.16 -14.57
CA LEU A 643 21.42 16.52 -14.80
C LEU A 643 21.15 16.97 -16.25
N SER A 644 20.23 16.31 -16.95
CA SER A 644 19.93 16.53 -18.37
C SER A 644 19.36 17.92 -18.64
N CYS A 645 19.42 18.37 -19.90
CA CYS A 645 18.82 19.62 -20.36
C CYS A 645 19.29 20.83 -19.54
N ASN A 646 20.60 21.04 -19.53
CA ASN A 646 21.30 22.04 -18.73
C ASN A 646 22.46 22.68 -19.53
N SER A 647 23.22 23.60 -18.91
CA SER A 647 24.37 24.27 -19.53
C SER A 647 25.72 23.83 -18.91
N LEU A 648 25.80 22.59 -18.41
CA LEU A 648 27.00 22.06 -17.76
C LEU A 648 28.13 21.87 -18.78
N THR A 649 29.37 22.04 -18.33
CA THR A 649 30.59 22.16 -19.15
C THR A 649 31.76 21.40 -18.52
N GLY A 650 32.90 21.32 -19.20
CA GLY A 650 34.07 20.60 -18.68
C GLY A 650 33.93 19.08 -18.80
N ALA A 651 34.82 18.34 -18.15
CA ALA A 651 34.85 16.88 -18.26
C ALA A 651 33.88 16.20 -17.29
N ILE A 652 33.19 15.15 -17.74
CA ILE A 652 32.36 14.31 -16.86
C ILE A 652 33.29 13.60 -15.85
N PRO A 653 33.10 13.74 -14.52
CA PRO A 653 33.92 13.07 -13.52
C PRO A 653 33.88 11.55 -13.67
N SER A 654 35.05 10.92 -13.88
CA SER A 654 35.14 9.46 -14.09
C SER A 654 34.64 8.64 -12.91
N VAL A 655 34.62 9.23 -11.71
CA VAL A 655 34.13 8.59 -10.48
C VAL A 655 32.65 8.20 -10.54
N LEU A 656 31.82 8.94 -11.30
CA LEU A 656 30.39 8.65 -11.46
C LEU A 656 30.15 7.21 -11.93
N PHE A 657 30.92 6.75 -12.93
CA PHE A 657 30.81 5.40 -13.49
C PHE A 657 31.27 4.29 -12.55
N THR A 658 31.87 4.65 -11.41
CA THR A 658 32.41 3.74 -10.38
C THR A 658 31.67 3.82 -9.04
N ILE A 659 30.62 4.65 -8.91
CA ILE A 659 29.78 4.70 -7.69
C ILE A 659 29.07 3.35 -7.54
N PRO A 660 29.21 2.63 -6.39
CA PRO A 660 28.72 1.25 -6.26
C PRO A 660 27.20 1.05 -6.34
N SER A 661 26.41 2.11 -6.14
CA SER A 661 24.95 2.09 -6.21
C SER A 661 24.34 2.67 -7.49
N LEU A 662 25.11 3.34 -8.35
CA LEU A 662 24.57 4.19 -9.43
C LEU A 662 23.97 3.37 -10.58
N SER A 663 22.65 3.18 -10.54
CA SER A 663 21.88 2.46 -11.55
C SER A 663 21.52 3.32 -12.76
N THR A 664 21.28 4.62 -12.55
CA THR A 664 20.78 5.53 -13.59
C THR A 664 21.56 6.84 -13.62
N LEU A 665 22.06 7.21 -14.81
CA LEU A 665 22.81 8.43 -15.05
C LEU A 665 22.37 9.13 -16.35
N TRP A 666 21.65 10.24 -16.22
CA TRP A 666 21.17 11.05 -17.34
C TRP A 666 21.94 12.38 -17.41
N LEU A 667 22.70 12.58 -18.49
CA LEU A 667 23.51 13.80 -18.74
C LEU A 667 23.22 14.42 -20.12
N ASN A 668 22.09 14.04 -20.75
CA ASN A 668 21.66 14.48 -22.08
C ASN A 668 21.60 16.02 -22.20
N GLN A 669 21.73 16.55 -23.41
CA GLN A 669 21.50 17.98 -23.72
C GLN A 669 22.28 18.93 -22.80
N ASN A 670 23.60 18.78 -22.82
CA ASN A 670 24.58 19.56 -22.05
C ASN A 670 25.86 19.80 -22.88
N GLN A 671 26.72 20.71 -22.44
CA GLN A 671 27.99 21.05 -23.11
C GLN A 671 29.19 20.25 -22.55
N LEU A 672 28.92 19.05 -22.03
CA LEU A 672 29.88 18.19 -21.35
C LEU A 672 30.88 17.52 -22.30
N ILE A 673 32.10 17.32 -21.81
CA ILE A 673 33.19 16.60 -22.47
C ILE A 673 33.26 15.20 -21.86
N VAL A 674 32.99 14.19 -22.68
CA VAL A 674 33.04 12.79 -22.24
C VAL A 674 34.52 12.36 -22.07
N PRO A 675 34.90 11.64 -21.00
CA PRO A 675 36.28 11.17 -20.81
C PRO A 675 36.75 10.32 -22.00
N LEU A 676 38.05 10.39 -22.31
CA LEU A 676 38.63 9.83 -23.55
C LEU A 676 38.37 8.33 -23.77
N ILE A 677 38.28 7.55 -22.69
CA ILE A 677 37.94 6.12 -22.68
C ILE A 677 37.22 5.78 -21.36
N PHE A 678 36.16 4.96 -21.40
CA PHE A 678 35.55 4.35 -20.22
C PHE A 678 36.38 3.15 -19.73
N GLN A 679 37.35 3.41 -18.85
CA GLN A 679 38.26 2.39 -18.29
C GLN A 679 37.61 1.62 -17.13
N ASN A 680 37.85 0.30 -17.07
CA ASN A 680 37.47 -0.61 -15.96
C ASN A 680 35.98 -0.68 -15.56
N ASN A 681 35.07 -0.11 -16.34
CA ASN A 681 33.63 -0.04 -16.03
C ASN A 681 32.85 -1.38 -16.14
N SER A 682 33.53 -2.53 -16.30
CA SER A 682 32.90 -3.87 -16.30
C SER A 682 32.34 -4.31 -14.94
N LEU A 683 32.59 -3.54 -13.89
CA LEU A 683 31.99 -3.71 -12.56
C LEU A 683 30.96 -2.60 -12.24
N SER A 684 30.66 -1.73 -13.21
CA SER A 684 29.73 -0.62 -13.02
C SER A 684 28.29 -1.12 -12.83
N PRO A 685 27.51 -0.55 -11.89
CA PRO A 685 26.13 -0.95 -11.63
C PRO A 685 25.09 -0.33 -12.58
N LEU A 686 25.51 0.53 -13.52
CA LEU A 686 24.61 1.26 -14.42
C LEU A 686 23.75 0.34 -15.30
N HIS A 687 22.43 0.48 -15.17
CA HIS A 687 21.42 -0.06 -16.08
C HIS A 687 20.94 0.99 -17.10
N SER A 688 20.97 2.28 -16.76
CA SER A 688 20.49 3.37 -17.63
C SER A 688 21.53 4.48 -17.78
N LEU A 689 21.86 4.85 -19.02
CA LEU A 689 22.86 5.87 -19.34
C LEU A 689 22.41 6.73 -20.52
N GLY A 690 22.41 8.06 -20.35
CA GLY A 690 22.24 8.99 -21.48
C GLY A 690 23.33 10.05 -21.52
N LEU A 691 23.87 10.25 -22.72
CA LEU A 691 24.97 11.16 -23.02
C LEU A 691 24.70 11.97 -24.31
N SER A 692 23.42 12.12 -24.68
CA SER A 692 22.98 12.78 -25.93
C SER A 692 23.46 14.22 -26.05
N GLU A 693 23.70 14.67 -27.28
CA GLU A 693 24.38 15.93 -27.65
C GLU A 693 25.84 16.10 -27.16
N SER A 694 26.38 15.19 -26.35
CA SER A 694 27.77 15.29 -25.85
C SER A 694 28.82 15.12 -26.96
N LYS A 695 29.96 15.80 -26.82
CA LYS A 695 31.08 15.74 -27.78
C LYS A 695 31.86 14.42 -27.68
N MET A 696 31.37 13.38 -28.36
CA MET A 696 32.01 12.06 -28.42
C MET A 696 33.00 11.86 -29.58
N ASN A 697 33.81 10.82 -29.46
CA ASN A 697 34.64 10.25 -30.53
C ASN A 697 34.50 8.72 -30.55
N GLU A 698 35.03 8.07 -31.59
CA GLU A 698 34.93 6.61 -31.79
C GLU A 698 35.47 5.77 -30.62
N SER A 699 36.59 6.16 -30.02
CA SER A 699 37.22 5.43 -28.91
C SER A 699 36.31 5.37 -27.68
N ILE A 700 35.56 6.45 -27.44
CA ILE A 700 34.59 6.55 -26.35
C ILE A 700 33.45 5.56 -26.58
N LEU A 701 32.86 5.57 -27.77
CA LEU A 701 31.73 4.71 -28.14
C LEU A 701 32.12 3.22 -28.13
N ARG A 702 33.31 2.87 -28.63
CA ARG A 702 33.85 1.50 -28.53
C ARG A 702 34.07 1.05 -27.08
N SER A 703 34.17 1.97 -26.11
CA SER A 703 34.30 1.65 -24.67
C SER A 703 32.98 1.60 -23.89
N ILE A 704 31.83 2.01 -24.48
CA ILE A 704 30.52 1.86 -23.84
C ILE A 704 30.15 0.38 -23.63
N VAL A 705 30.69 -0.54 -24.46
CA VAL A 705 30.47 -1.99 -24.33
C VAL A 705 30.98 -2.59 -23.01
N ASN A 706 31.75 -1.82 -22.24
CA ASN A 706 32.20 -2.21 -20.90
C ASN A 706 31.07 -2.17 -19.86
N PHE A 707 29.98 -1.42 -20.08
CA PHE A 707 28.82 -1.37 -19.18
C PHE A 707 27.92 -2.60 -19.38
N THR A 708 28.33 -3.78 -18.90
CA THR A 708 27.68 -5.06 -19.25
C THR A 708 26.23 -5.20 -18.80
N LYS A 709 25.81 -4.45 -17.77
CA LYS A 709 24.45 -4.41 -17.22
C LYS A 709 23.50 -3.42 -17.92
N LEU A 710 23.96 -2.72 -18.96
CA LEU A 710 23.19 -1.61 -19.51
C LEU A 710 21.94 -2.09 -20.25
N GLN A 711 20.77 -1.63 -19.78
CA GLN A 711 19.44 -1.94 -20.27
C GLN A 711 18.85 -0.79 -21.11
N ALA A 712 19.18 0.46 -20.80
CA ALA A 712 18.78 1.65 -21.57
C ALA A 712 19.97 2.55 -21.92
N LEU A 713 20.04 2.98 -23.19
CA LEU A 713 21.11 3.85 -23.71
C LEU A 713 20.54 4.95 -24.62
N SER A 714 20.78 6.22 -24.29
CA SER A 714 20.48 7.37 -25.17
C SER A 714 21.76 8.07 -25.64
N LEU A 715 21.89 8.19 -26.95
CA LEU A 715 23.03 8.78 -27.67
C LEU A 715 22.56 9.64 -28.86
N SER A 716 21.38 10.25 -28.74
CA SER A 716 20.75 11.08 -29.76
C SER A 716 21.55 12.35 -30.08
N SER A 717 21.41 12.81 -31.32
CA SER A 717 21.99 14.06 -31.83
C SER A 717 23.54 14.16 -31.81
N ILE A 718 24.25 13.05 -31.51
CA ILE A 718 25.71 12.99 -31.55
C ILE A 718 26.21 12.86 -33.01
N ASN A 719 27.23 13.64 -33.40
CA ASN A 719 27.82 13.57 -34.74
C ASN A 719 28.74 12.33 -34.91
N LEU A 720 28.13 11.18 -35.23
CA LEU A 720 28.79 9.88 -35.41
C LEU A 720 29.37 9.64 -36.83
N GLN A 721 29.47 10.67 -37.67
CA GLN A 721 29.88 10.52 -39.09
C GLN A 721 31.19 9.73 -39.25
N GLY A 722 31.08 8.55 -39.85
CA GLY A 722 32.20 7.66 -40.19
C GLY A 722 32.86 6.93 -39.01
N LYS A 723 32.25 6.91 -37.81
CA LYS A 723 32.93 6.54 -36.55
C LYS A 723 32.31 5.37 -35.77
N VAL A 724 31.25 4.72 -36.26
CA VAL A 724 30.51 3.71 -35.50
C VAL A 724 30.09 2.51 -36.33
N GLU A 725 30.54 1.33 -35.90
CA GLU A 725 29.94 0.04 -36.26
C GLU A 725 28.75 -0.23 -35.32
N LEU A 726 27.54 -0.45 -35.86
CA LEU A 726 26.37 -0.84 -35.07
C LEU A 726 26.59 -2.12 -34.25
N ASN A 727 27.46 -3.00 -34.75
CA ASN A 727 27.94 -4.22 -34.09
C ASN A 727 28.61 -3.98 -32.71
N THR A 728 28.92 -2.72 -32.38
CA THR A 728 29.38 -2.31 -31.05
C THR A 728 28.27 -2.51 -30.01
N PHE A 729 27.03 -2.10 -30.31
CA PHE A 729 25.92 -2.12 -29.35
C PHE A 729 25.38 -3.53 -29.09
N PHE A 730 25.42 -4.44 -30.07
CA PHE A 730 25.00 -5.85 -29.88
C PHE A 730 25.85 -6.63 -28.86
N LYS A 731 26.94 -6.05 -28.34
CA LYS A 731 27.72 -6.62 -27.23
C LYS A 731 27.05 -6.40 -25.86
N LEU A 732 26.15 -5.42 -25.75
CA LEU A 732 25.35 -5.12 -24.56
C LEU A 732 24.14 -6.07 -24.50
N LYS A 733 24.34 -7.27 -23.94
CA LYS A 733 23.35 -8.36 -23.98
C LYS A 733 22.05 -8.03 -23.24
N GLU A 734 22.12 -7.19 -22.22
CA GLU A 734 20.99 -6.78 -21.39
C GLU A 734 20.22 -5.59 -21.98
N LEU A 735 20.69 -4.98 -23.08
CA LEU A 735 20.08 -3.81 -23.69
C LEU A 735 18.65 -4.10 -24.20
N GLN A 736 17.72 -3.25 -23.78
CA GLN A 736 16.28 -3.31 -24.09
C GLN A 736 15.82 -2.07 -24.86
N GLU A 737 16.38 -0.90 -24.51
CA GLU A 737 16.05 0.40 -25.08
C GLU A 737 17.32 1.08 -25.65
N LEU A 738 17.24 1.54 -26.90
CA LEU A 738 18.32 2.28 -27.56
C LEU A 738 17.75 3.50 -28.31
N ASP A 739 18.13 4.70 -27.88
CA ASP A 739 17.83 5.94 -28.58
C ASP A 739 19.06 6.43 -29.36
N LEU A 740 18.85 6.55 -30.68
CA LEU A 740 19.79 7.07 -31.68
C LEU A 740 19.08 8.10 -32.58
N SER A 741 18.16 8.90 -32.02
CA SER A 741 17.46 9.95 -32.74
C SER A 741 18.45 10.94 -33.40
N ASP A 742 18.03 11.56 -34.50
CA ASP A 742 18.83 12.32 -35.48
C ASP A 742 19.87 11.53 -36.32
N LEU A 743 20.19 10.27 -36.00
CA LEU A 743 21.08 9.45 -36.84
C LEU A 743 20.36 8.79 -38.05
N VAL A 744 19.05 8.95 -38.16
CA VAL A 744 18.19 8.32 -39.18
C VAL A 744 18.67 8.62 -40.62
N ALA A 745 19.08 9.87 -40.88
CA ALA A 745 19.61 10.30 -42.18
C ALA A 745 20.93 9.60 -42.58
N PHE A 746 21.64 9.01 -41.61
CA PHE A 746 22.89 8.26 -41.83
C PHE A 746 22.64 6.74 -41.96
N ILE A 747 21.70 6.19 -41.18
CA ILE A 747 21.31 4.77 -41.25
C ILE A 747 20.80 4.39 -42.65
N ILE A 748 19.92 5.22 -43.22
CA ILE A 748 19.42 5.06 -44.61
C ILE A 748 20.59 5.03 -45.63
N LYS A 749 21.64 5.81 -45.37
CA LYS A 749 22.78 5.99 -46.28
C LYS A 749 23.80 4.85 -46.24
N ILE A 750 23.94 4.17 -45.09
CA ILE A 750 24.79 2.97 -44.96
C ILE A 750 24.11 1.71 -45.52
N LEU A 751 22.83 1.49 -45.20
CA LEU A 751 22.16 0.22 -45.51
C LEU A 751 21.77 0.04 -46.99
N LYS A 752 21.83 1.10 -47.82
CA LYS A 752 21.32 1.11 -49.22
C LYS A 752 19.86 0.65 -49.38
N ILE A 753 19.05 0.74 -48.31
CA ILE A 753 17.64 0.33 -48.34
C ILE A 753 16.78 1.41 -49.00
N ASN A 754 15.79 0.98 -49.79
CA ASN A 754 14.86 1.84 -50.50
C ASN A 754 14.02 2.70 -49.52
N PRO A 755 14.05 4.05 -49.61
CA PRO A 755 13.38 4.94 -48.65
C PRO A 755 11.90 4.66 -48.40
N LEU A 756 11.18 4.16 -49.42
CA LEU A 756 9.74 3.84 -49.34
C LEU A 756 9.40 2.73 -48.33
N ILE A 757 10.38 1.92 -47.89
CA ILE A 757 10.19 0.90 -46.86
C ILE A 757 10.30 1.49 -45.45
N PHE A 758 10.99 2.63 -45.29
CA PHE A 758 11.29 3.23 -43.99
C PHE A 758 10.36 4.41 -43.63
N LEU A 759 9.76 5.07 -44.62
CA LEU A 759 8.83 6.19 -44.41
C LEU A 759 7.71 5.92 -43.39
N PRO A 760 7.02 4.75 -43.40
CA PRO A 760 5.96 4.45 -42.42
C PRO A 760 6.43 4.28 -40.95
N LEU A 761 7.73 4.41 -40.67
CA LEU A 761 8.30 4.30 -39.31
C LEU A 761 8.70 5.66 -38.70
N VAL A 762 8.57 6.77 -39.45
CA VAL A 762 9.09 8.09 -39.05
C VAL A 762 7.99 9.10 -38.68
N GLU A 763 6.75 8.89 -39.13
CA GLU A 763 5.63 9.81 -38.87
C GLU A 763 4.79 9.39 -37.64
N SER A 764 5.25 9.79 -36.45
CA SER A 764 4.40 9.89 -35.25
C SER A 764 4.94 10.95 -34.29
N GLU A 765 4.06 11.75 -33.71
CA GLU A 765 4.41 12.84 -32.79
C GLU A 765 4.95 12.34 -31.44
N ALA A 766 5.47 13.24 -30.61
CA ALA A 766 6.25 12.92 -29.42
C ALA A 766 5.45 12.11 -28.37
N THR A 767 6.06 11.02 -27.89
CA THR A 767 5.52 10.17 -26.83
C THR A 767 6.38 10.29 -25.58
N THR A 768 5.75 10.57 -24.43
CA THR A 768 6.43 10.47 -23.12
C THR A 768 6.87 9.04 -22.87
N THR A 769 8.13 8.86 -22.48
CA THR A 769 8.62 7.55 -22.04
C THR A 769 8.01 7.18 -20.69
N LYS A 770 8.08 5.89 -20.31
CA LYS A 770 7.55 5.37 -19.03
C LYS A 770 8.23 5.96 -17.77
N HIS A 771 9.24 6.81 -17.95
CA HIS A 771 10.01 7.51 -16.93
C HIS A 771 9.84 9.04 -16.99
N GLY A 772 8.81 9.55 -17.68
CA GLY A 772 8.45 10.98 -17.68
C GLY A 772 9.26 11.88 -18.62
N HIS A 773 10.40 11.42 -19.16
CA HIS A 773 11.21 12.22 -20.07
C HIS A 773 10.47 12.54 -21.39
N ILE A 774 10.54 13.82 -21.81
CA ILE A 774 10.13 14.29 -23.13
C ILE A 774 11.29 14.03 -24.11
N GLY A 775 11.14 13.02 -24.96
CA GLY A 775 12.15 12.61 -25.95
C GLY A 775 11.53 11.83 -27.10
N CYS A 776 12.24 11.74 -28.23
CA CYS A 776 11.73 11.09 -29.44
C CYS A 776 11.83 9.56 -29.41
N ARG A 777 11.22 8.91 -30.43
CA ARG A 777 11.01 7.46 -30.53
C ARG A 777 12.27 6.61 -30.21
N VAL A 778 12.21 5.93 -29.07
CA VAL A 778 13.16 4.87 -28.66
C VAL A 778 12.99 3.62 -29.54
N LEU A 779 14.09 2.92 -29.84
CA LEU A 779 14.05 1.59 -30.48
C LEU A 779 13.91 0.50 -29.42
N SER A 780 12.93 -0.39 -29.61
CA SER A 780 12.73 -1.57 -28.77
C SER A 780 13.71 -2.70 -29.08
N ARG A 781 13.94 -3.60 -28.11
CA ARG A 781 14.76 -4.82 -28.26
C ARG A 781 14.41 -5.63 -29.51
N ASP A 782 13.13 -5.69 -29.86
CA ASP A 782 12.64 -6.45 -31.01
C ASP A 782 12.97 -5.78 -32.36
N GLU A 783 13.10 -4.45 -32.38
CA GLU A 783 13.61 -3.69 -33.54
C GLU A 783 15.14 -3.78 -33.64
N ILE A 784 15.85 -3.72 -32.51
CA ILE A 784 17.31 -3.94 -32.42
C ILE A 784 17.67 -5.33 -32.99
N LEU A 785 16.96 -6.38 -32.56
CA LEU A 785 17.13 -7.76 -33.04
C LEU A 785 16.69 -7.97 -34.51
N ARG A 786 15.96 -7.03 -35.13
CA ARG A 786 15.69 -7.02 -36.58
C ARG A 786 16.83 -6.36 -37.35
N LEU A 787 17.39 -5.25 -36.85
CA LEU A 787 18.55 -4.57 -37.43
C LEU A 787 19.80 -5.47 -37.46
N GLU A 788 20.03 -6.23 -36.39
CA GLU A 788 21.12 -7.22 -36.30
C GLU A 788 21.05 -8.24 -37.46
N ARG A 789 19.87 -8.85 -37.68
CA ARG A 789 19.64 -9.83 -38.75
C ARG A 789 19.82 -9.26 -40.16
N VAL A 790 19.56 -7.96 -40.36
CA VAL A 790 19.82 -7.27 -41.63
C VAL A 790 21.32 -7.03 -41.82
N THR A 791 22.03 -6.59 -40.77
CA THR A 791 23.47 -6.32 -40.81
C THR A 791 24.29 -7.60 -41.04
N ILE A 792 23.93 -8.70 -40.37
CA ILE A 792 24.58 -10.01 -40.59
C ILE A 792 24.41 -10.48 -42.04
N ARG A 793 23.23 -10.30 -42.63
CA ARG A 793 22.97 -10.65 -44.04
C ARG A 793 23.78 -9.81 -45.04
N SER A 794 23.98 -8.51 -44.78
CA SER A 794 24.76 -7.67 -45.69
C SER A 794 26.25 -8.00 -45.65
N VAL A 795 26.81 -8.35 -44.48
CA VAL A 795 28.20 -8.83 -44.36
C VAL A 795 28.39 -10.19 -45.02
N ALA A 796 27.39 -11.08 -44.93
CA ALA A 796 27.41 -12.42 -45.55
C ALA A 796 27.22 -12.42 -47.09
N HIS A 797 27.09 -11.26 -47.73
CA HIS A 797 27.01 -11.11 -49.20
C HIS A 797 28.13 -10.23 -49.78
N GLY A 798 29.20 -10.00 -49.01
CA GLY A 798 30.40 -9.26 -49.45
C GLY A 798 31.32 -9.99 -50.43
N GLY A 799 30.82 -10.91 -51.26
CA GLY A 799 31.64 -11.68 -52.20
C GLY A 799 30.94 -12.80 -52.94
N GLU A 800 30.18 -12.49 -53.98
CA GLU A 800 30.03 -13.33 -55.18
C GLU A 800 29.62 -12.45 -56.38
N GLU A 801 30.16 -12.74 -57.57
CA GLU A 801 29.93 -12.00 -58.81
C GLU A 801 28.84 -12.68 -59.66
N ASP A 802 28.24 -11.91 -60.59
CA ASP A 802 27.53 -12.35 -61.79
C ASP A 802 26.67 -13.65 -61.74
N ARG A 803 25.34 -13.48 -61.81
CA ARG A 803 24.63 -13.78 -63.07
C ARG A 803 23.17 -13.30 -63.19
N VAL A 804 22.91 -12.86 -64.41
CA VAL A 804 21.64 -12.56 -65.08
C VAL A 804 20.51 -13.57 -64.80
N CYS A 805 19.32 -13.04 -64.54
CA CYS A 805 18.06 -13.54 -65.11
C CYS A 805 17.37 -12.37 -65.84
N GLU A 806 16.65 -12.67 -66.92
CA GLU A 806 16.35 -11.69 -67.99
C GLU A 806 14.84 -11.55 -68.27
N LEU A 807 14.50 -10.51 -69.06
CA LEU A 807 13.23 -10.24 -69.76
C LEU A 807 12.13 -9.44 -69.02
N SER A 808 12.01 -8.21 -69.51
CA SER A 808 11.06 -7.10 -69.28
C SER A 808 9.67 -7.38 -69.97
N PRO A 809 8.71 -6.43 -70.18
CA PRO A 809 8.80 -4.94 -70.15
C PRO A 809 7.58 -4.10 -69.65
N HIS A 810 7.80 -2.77 -69.67
CA HIS A 810 6.80 -1.66 -69.75
C HIS A 810 6.15 -1.18 -68.40
N PRO A 811 5.70 0.10 -68.29
CA PRO A 811 6.60 1.11 -67.72
C PRO A 811 5.96 2.03 -66.65
N CYS A 812 6.80 2.77 -65.90
CA CYS A 812 6.35 3.79 -64.96
C CYS A 812 6.00 5.13 -65.64
N PRO A 813 4.90 5.81 -65.24
CA PRO A 813 4.73 7.26 -65.41
C PRO A 813 5.56 8.06 -64.38
N PRO A 814 5.89 9.35 -64.66
CA PRO A 814 6.68 10.20 -63.75
C PRO A 814 5.84 10.92 -62.67
N PRO A 815 6.48 11.46 -61.61
CA PRO A 815 5.80 12.15 -60.51
C PRO A 815 5.54 13.64 -60.80
N PRO A 816 4.48 14.24 -60.20
CA PRO A 816 4.34 15.69 -60.08
C PRO A 816 5.04 16.22 -58.82
N ASN A 817 5.79 17.32 -58.96
CA ASN A 817 6.36 18.10 -57.84
C ASN A 817 5.35 19.20 -57.38
N PRO A 818 5.60 19.96 -56.29
CA PRO A 818 4.52 20.51 -55.46
C PRO A 818 4.11 21.94 -55.82
N TYR A 819 2.95 22.41 -55.32
CA TYR A 819 2.73 23.74 -54.72
C TYR A 819 1.30 23.89 -54.14
N ASN A 820 1.12 24.81 -53.19
CA ASN A 820 -0.13 25.44 -52.69
C ASN A 820 -1.15 24.65 -51.85
N ASN A 821 -1.01 24.81 -50.53
CA ASN A 821 -1.99 25.41 -49.59
C ASN A 821 -3.50 25.08 -49.61
N GLN A 822 -3.98 24.69 -48.42
CA GLN A 822 -5.26 25.07 -47.76
C GLN A 822 -6.60 24.78 -48.47
N THR A 823 -7.42 23.91 -47.87
CA THR A 823 -8.61 24.35 -47.06
C THR A 823 -9.28 23.17 -46.35
N GLN A 824 -9.91 23.43 -45.19
CA GLN A 824 -10.81 22.48 -44.53
C GLN A 824 -12.16 22.36 -45.28
N LYS A 825 -12.84 21.21 -45.14
CA LYS A 825 -14.30 21.12 -45.32
C LYS A 825 -14.89 19.93 -44.56
N ILE A 826 -15.90 20.21 -43.74
CA ILE A 826 -16.71 19.21 -43.02
C ILE A 826 -17.99 18.95 -43.82
N TRP A 827 -18.34 17.69 -44.05
CA TRP A 827 -19.66 17.28 -44.56
C TRP A 827 -20.21 16.17 -43.65
N SER A 828 -21.46 16.31 -43.22
CA SER A 828 -22.19 15.37 -42.36
C SER A 828 -23.11 14.45 -43.17
N PHE A 829 -23.55 13.33 -42.58
CA PHE A 829 -24.53 12.42 -43.18
C PHE A 829 -25.59 12.01 -42.16
N ASP A 830 -26.81 11.73 -42.64
CA ASP A 830 -27.99 11.40 -41.84
C ASP A 830 -28.29 9.87 -41.94
N PRO A 831 -28.68 9.17 -40.85
CA PRO A 831 -28.69 7.70 -40.82
C PRO A 831 -30.07 7.07 -41.01
N ASN A 832 -30.16 5.94 -41.71
CA ASN A 832 -31.31 5.03 -41.62
C ASN A 832 -31.02 3.63 -42.21
N GLN A 833 -30.86 2.61 -41.36
CA GLN A 833 -31.61 1.33 -41.36
C GLN A 833 -30.93 0.22 -40.53
N SER A 834 -31.76 -0.65 -39.95
CA SER A 834 -31.37 -1.74 -39.03
C SER A 834 -32.13 -3.04 -39.33
N VAL A 835 -31.45 -4.19 -39.39
CA VAL A 835 -32.04 -5.55 -39.23
C VAL A 835 -31.00 -6.48 -38.58
N SER A 836 -31.43 -7.51 -37.84
CA SER A 836 -30.58 -8.47 -37.12
C SER A 836 -31.17 -9.92 -37.14
N PRO A 837 -30.68 -10.92 -36.36
CA PRO A 837 -29.78 -12.02 -36.76
C PRO A 837 -30.48 -13.41 -36.79
N PRO A 838 -29.75 -14.57 -36.91
CA PRO A 838 -29.42 -15.32 -35.67
C PRO A 838 -28.22 -16.34 -35.66
N ARG A 839 -27.57 -16.44 -34.47
CA ARG A 839 -27.14 -17.66 -33.71
C ARG A 839 -25.88 -18.54 -34.03
N HIS A 840 -25.10 -18.72 -32.94
CA HIS A 840 -24.30 -19.89 -32.47
C HIS A 840 -23.01 -20.36 -33.19
N PHE A 841 -21.82 -20.12 -32.58
CA PHE A 841 -21.12 -21.07 -31.67
C PHE A 841 -19.96 -20.35 -30.90
N ARG A 842 -19.19 -21.07 -30.06
CA ARG A 842 -18.10 -20.62 -29.14
C ARG A 842 -17.05 -21.76 -29.01
N PRO A 843 -15.85 -21.63 -28.38
CA PRO A 843 -15.20 -20.46 -27.73
C PRO A 843 -13.66 -20.27 -28.03
N LYS A 844 -13.03 -19.32 -27.31
CA LYS A 844 -11.57 -19.08 -27.10
C LYS A 844 -10.77 -18.43 -28.26
N SER A 845 -9.80 -17.54 -28.04
CA SER A 845 -9.41 -16.76 -26.83
C SER A 845 -8.39 -15.65 -27.17
N LEU A 846 -8.23 -14.67 -26.26
CA LEU A 846 -7.44 -13.43 -26.35
C LEU A 846 -7.98 -12.40 -27.36
N ASP A 847 -8.27 -11.18 -26.86
CA ASP A 847 -7.71 -9.95 -27.44
C ASP A 847 -7.77 -8.78 -26.43
N TYR A 848 -6.98 -7.72 -26.66
CA TYR A 848 -6.86 -6.57 -25.76
C TYR A 848 -8.01 -5.56 -25.91
N TRP A 849 -8.45 -4.97 -24.80
CA TRP A 849 -9.36 -3.81 -24.82
C TRP A 849 -8.60 -2.52 -25.16
N LYS A 850 -9.04 -1.81 -26.20
CA LYS A 850 -8.66 -0.41 -26.45
C LYS A 850 -9.56 0.54 -25.66
N TRP A 851 -9.01 1.71 -25.33
CA TRP A 851 -9.80 2.87 -24.92
C TRP A 851 -10.27 3.64 -26.17
N GLU A 852 -11.50 4.14 -26.16
CA GLU A 852 -11.97 5.19 -27.06
C GLU A 852 -12.55 6.33 -26.23
N LEU A 853 -12.23 7.57 -26.60
CA LEU A 853 -12.73 8.79 -25.96
C LEU A 853 -14.11 9.15 -26.50
N VAL A 854 -14.99 9.63 -25.63
CA VAL A 854 -16.33 10.13 -25.99
C VAL A 854 -16.55 11.49 -25.33
N GLU A 855 -16.61 12.55 -26.14
CA GLU A 855 -17.12 13.87 -25.73
C GLU A 855 -18.53 14.11 -26.30
N GLN A 856 -19.30 14.99 -25.65
CA GLN A 856 -20.67 15.34 -26.04
C GLN A 856 -20.76 16.76 -26.67
N PRO A 857 -21.79 17.04 -27.50
CA PRO A 857 -21.81 18.20 -28.39
C PRO A 857 -22.33 19.51 -27.74
N SER A 858 -21.89 20.64 -28.30
CA SER A 858 -22.33 21.99 -27.91
C SER A 858 -23.50 22.54 -28.74
N PRO A 859 -24.38 23.40 -28.18
CA PRO A 859 -25.41 24.14 -28.92
C PRO A 859 -24.85 25.39 -29.68
N PRO A 860 -25.63 26.02 -30.58
CA PRO A 860 -25.06 26.83 -31.68
C PRO A 860 -24.83 28.34 -31.40
N ASN A 861 -23.90 28.90 -32.19
CA ASN A 861 -23.51 30.32 -32.23
C ASN A 861 -24.61 31.31 -32.67
N SER A 862 -24.52 32.55 -32.19
CA SER A 862 -24.95 33.73 -32.97
C SER A 862 -24.20 35.03 -32.64
N SER A 863 -24.01 35.86 -33.68
CA SER A 863 -23.68 37.30 -33.67
C SER A 863 -22.35 37.85 -33.08
N ASN A 864 -21.37 38.02 -33.99
CA ASN A 864 -20.88 39.32 -34.51
C ASN A 864 -20.07 40.34 -33.65
N ARG A 865 -18.97 40.79 -34.28
CA ARG A 865 -18.39 42.17 -34.37
C ARG A 865 -17.32 42.69 -33.37
N PHE A 866 -16.11 42.75 -33.94
CA PHE A 866 -15.25 43.95 -34.09
C PHE A 866 -14.44 44.56 -32.93
N CYS A 867 -13.31 45.14 -33.37
CA CYS A 867 -12.35 45.97 -32.64
C CYS A 867 -11.57 45.28 -31.52
N GLY A 868 -10.29 45.62 -31.41
CA GLY A 868 -9.41 45.14 -30.35
C GLY A 868 -8.46 46.24 -29.92
N LEU A 869 -7.62 45.89 -28.94
CA LEU A 869 -6.33 46.49 -28.64
C LEU A 869 -5.44 45.40 -28.02
#